data_AF-G2RB90-F1
#
_entry.id   AF-G2RB90-F1
#
_cell.length_a   1.000
_cell.length_b   1.000
_cell.length_c   1.000
_cell.angle_alpha   90.00
_cell.angle_beta   90.00
_cell.angle_gamma   90.00
#
_symmetry.space_group_name_H-M   'P 1'
#
loop_
_entity.id
_entity.type
_entity.pdbx_description
1 polymer ?
#
loop_
_entity_poly.entity_id
_entity_poly.type
_entity_poly.pdbx_seq_one_letter_code
_entity_poly.pdbx_strand_id
1 'polypeptide(L)'
;MEAGAQARMQQTLFSSNPGNPRSMNDYYSQVSGGKVSFSGDLYGPFTLGHTMEYYANNATGLGPNPPNVRNMALDTLTTMVNNVPDWAKYDNAGDGYITGLILVHAGEGAESTASRTDLWSVKWTLPNDQDFVVGGGKKVHAFLTVPQDAAMGLCAHEIGHLVFGWPDLYDGDIASPTPGLGKWCLMASGSWNGNPQGSKPSHPSAWCKVKQGWVTLTTEAQNKTIRLGPVETTKDVRRLWGNGNMISQEYFLIEDREKIDWDQALPGNGLMVLHVDDSILNNDDENHPKVALMEADGLNNLKIRGGPSNEGDPFPGSANNRTFNAGSNPNSNTYTAYPTWVAITNIDPALSWINTDISVVVPNWTSSVLAAGPSLSRGCNIAAVSRGPLNVEARWITPLGALMMASWNGSQWQFIEMTTSGAAVPGGAIASVSMDNSHMSVFWTVSGGAIYSCWWNNPGWTTFQLAPSGSIAAGSRIAATSRMPTTMEIFWVAPDGSIKHAWWYSPSVPSQWAVGQLAPAGSAAVTAGGVGAIAALARNPSVMEVWWVAPDLSIKNAWFSNAGGWNTGSTAIGKRADIRTEIAAVSRNASHTEIMYISSDGSVQDAYFYDGMQNGFNRYQLAAAGSARPGGAISAVCRISNSMEVFYEGASGTINNQSWYVPAE
;
A
#
# COMPACT_ATOMS: atom_id res chain seq x y z
N MET A 1 -27.18 28.34 -35.51
CA MET A 1 -26.80 28.93 -34.21
C MET A 1 -27.93 29.82 -33.74
N GLU A 2 -28.21 29.81 -32.45
CA GLU A 2 -29.19 30.70 -31.83
C GLU A 2 -28.71 32.15 -31.80
N ALA A 3 -29.66 33.08 -31.72
CA ALA A 3 -29.36 34.48 -31.51
C ALA A 3 -28.59 34.69 -30.19
N GLY A 4 -27.50 35.45 -30.25
CA GLY A 4 -26.67 35.79 -29.09
C GLY A 4 -25.68 34.71 -28.65
N ALA A 5 -25.62 33.55 -29.31
CA ALA A 5 -24.69 32.47 -28.94
C ALA A 5 -23.22 32.92 -28.89
N GLN A 6 -22.75 33.69 -29.88
CA GLN A 6 -21.39 34.21 -29.90
C GLN A 6 -21.08 35.11 -28.69
N ALA A 7 -22.00 36.01 -28.32
CA ALA A 7 -21.83 36.88 -27.17
C ALA A 7 -21.82 36.08 -25.85
N ARG A 8 -22.69 35.08 -25.72
CA ARG A 8 -22.69 34.15 -24.58
C ARG A 8 -21.37 33.41 -24.48
N MET A 9 -20.88 32.83 -25.58
CA MET A 9 -19.62 32.08 -25.57
C MET A 9 -18.40 32.97 -25.31
N GLN A 10 -18.37 34.20 -25.85
CA GLN A 10 -17.33 35.17 -25.51
C GLN A 10 -17.33 35.46 -24.00
N GLN A 11 -18.52 35.59 -23.40
CA GLN A 11 -18.67 35.80 -21.96
C GLN A 11 -18.21 34.56 -21.17
N THR A 12 -18.70 33.38 -21.52
CA THR A 12 -18.38 32.10 -20.86
C THR A 12 -16.89 31.80 -20.91
N LEU A 13 -16.21 32.02 -22.04
CA LEU A 13 -14.82 31.64 -22.22
C LEU A 13 -13.83 32.68 -21.70
N PHE A 14 -14.06 33.97 -22.01
CA PHE A 14 -12.99 34.97 -21.93
C PHE A 14 -13.31 36.22 -21.09
N SER A 15 -14.56 36.44 -20.66
CA SER A 15 -14.87 37.70 -19.96
C SER A 15 -14.18 37.78 -18.60
N SER A 16 -13.45 38.86 -18.34
CA SER A 16 -12.97 39.21 -17.00
C SER A 16 -13.93 40.26 -16.43
N ASN A 17 -14.85 39.88 -15.54
CA ASN A 17 -15.70 40.84 -14.84
C ASN A 17 -15.31 40.91 -13.36
N PRO A 18 -14.63 42.00 -12.91
CA PRO A 18 -14.22 42.15 -11.52
C PRO A 18 -15.39 42.11 -10.51
N GLY A 19 -16.63 42.38 -10.94
CA GLY A 19 -17.82 42.40 -10.08
C GLY A 19 -18.61 41.09 -10.02
N ASN A 20 -18.38 40.15 -10.94
CA ASN A 20 -18.96 38.80 -10.92
C ASN A 20 -18.16 37.87 -11.86
N PRO A 21 -16.93 37.49 -11.47
CA PRO A 21 -16.01 36.74 -12.31
C PRO A 21 -16.45 35.28 -12.38
N ARG A 22 -17.03 34.87 -13.52
CA ARG A 22 -17.58 33.52 -13.72
C ARG A 22 -17.29 32.96 -15.12
N SER A 23 -16.27 33.48 -15.81
CA SER A 23 -15.80 32.88 -17.06
C SER A 23 -14.81 31.73 -16.81
N MET A 24 -14.51 30.98 -17.86
CA MET A 24 -13.44 29.98 -17.87
C MET A 24 -12.06 30.62 -17.61
N ASN A 25 -11.81 31.83 -18.12
CA ASN A 25 -10.60 32.58 -17.79
C ASN A 25 -10.52 32.88 -16.28
N ASP A 26 -11.62 33.34 -15.67
CA ASP A 26 -11.65 33.60 -14.22
C ASP A 26 -11.45 32.30 -13.41
N TYR A 27 -12.05 31.19 -13.86
CA TYR A 27 -11.86 29.87 -13.28
C TYR A 27 -10.38 29.47 -13.29
N TYR A 28 -9.74 29.45 -14.46
CA TYR A 28 -8.35 29.03 -14.58
C TYR A 28 -7.37 29.99 -13.89
N SER A 29 -7.64 31.29 -13.92
CA SER A 29 -6.88 32.27 -13.14
C SER A 29 -6.93 31.94 -11.65
N GLN A 30 -8.10 31.61 -11.10
CA GLN A 30 -8.22 31.27 -9.69
C GLN A 30 -7.55 29.93 -9.36
N VAL A 31 -7.89 28.85 -10.08
CA VAL A 31 -7.46 27.51 -9.67
C VAL A 31 -5.95 27.32 -9.85
N SER A 32 -5.35 28.05 -10.79
CA SER A 32 -3.90 28.07 -11.02
C SER A 32 -3.12 29.05 -10.13
N GLY A 33 -3.81 29.89 -9.34
CA GLY A 33 -3.18 30.94 -8.54
C GLY A 33 -2.58 32.08 -9.38
N GLY A 34 -3.25 32.43 -10.49
CA GLY A 34 -2.86 33.51 -11.41
C GLY A 34 -1.80 33.11 -12.45
N LYS A 35 -1.46 31.82 -12.53
CA LYS A 35 -0.44 31.31 -13.47
C LYS A 35 -0.97 31.12 -14.89
N VAL A 36 -2.29 30.98 -15.04
CA VAL A 36 -2.97 30.76 -16.31
C VAL A 36 -3.99 31.86 -16.56
N SER A 37 -3.99 32.40 -17.77
CA SER A 37 -5.03 33.27 -18.28
C SER A 37 -5.36 32.88 -19.72
N PHE A 38 -6.64 32.95 -20.07
CA PHE A 38 -7.15 32.70 -21.41
C PHE A 38 -7.67 33.98 -22.04
N SER A 39 -7.29 34.19 -23.30
CA SER A 39 -7.87 35.21 -24.16
C SER A 39 -8.01 34.63 -25.57
N GLY A 40 -8.99 35.13 -26.32
CA GLY A 40 -9.26 34.64 -27.66
C GLY A 40 -10.36 35.43 -28.35
N ASP A 41 -10.49 35.18 -29.65
CA ASP A 41 -11.50 35.80 -30.51
C ASP A 41 -12.42 34.73 -31.07
N LEU A 42 -13.71 35.09 -31.21
CA LEU A 42 -14.71 34.24 -31.84
C LEU A 42 -14.98 34.71 -33.27
N TYR A 43 -14.78 33.81 -34.23
CA TYR A 43 -15.11 34.03 -35.64
C TYR A 43 -16.35 33.22 -36.04
N GLY A 44 -17.24 33.80 -36.86
CA GLY A 44 -18.45 33.15 -37.35
C GLY A 44 -19.73 33.90 -36.95
N PRO A 45 -20.90 33.23 -36.97
CA PRO A 45 -21.07 31.80 -37.28
C PRO A 45 -20.75 31.49 -38.75
N PHE A 46 -20.25 30.27 -39.01
CA PHE A 46 -20.05 29.74 -40.36
C PHE A 46 -21.06 28.62 -40.63
N THR A 47 -21.59 28.55 -41.85
CA THR A 47 -22.43 27.45 -42.29
C THR A 47 -21.58 26.42 -43.02
N LEU A 48 -21.50 25.20 -42.49
CA LEU A 48 -20.80 24.08 -43.11
C LEU A 48 -21.64 23.43 -44.21
N GLY A 49 -21.01 22.61 -45.05
CA GLY A 49 -21.66 21.94 -46.19
C GLY A 49 -22.55 20.75 -45.81
N HIS A 50 -22.47 20.25 -44.58
CA HIS A 50 -23.20 19.08 -44.10
C HIS A 50 -23.95 19.36 -42.78
N THR A 51 -24.93 18.52 -42.47
CA THR A 51 -25.74 18.62 -41.24
C THR A 51 -24.97 18.09 -40.04
N MET A 52 -25.43 18.43 -38.83
CA MET A 52 -24.90 17.84 -37.59
C MET A 52 -24.97 16.31 -37.60
N GLU A 53 -26.12 15.75 -38.00
CA GLU A 53 -26.35 14.30 -38.06
C GLU A 53 -25.33 13.59 -38.96
N TYR A 54 -24.91 14.21 -40.06
CA TYR A 54 -23.85 13.69 -40.92
C TYR A 54 -22.53 13.52 -40.17
N TYR A 55 -22.11 14.53 -39.41
CA TYR A 55 -20.88 14.46 -38.61
C TYR A 55 -21.04 13.61 -37.35
N ALA A 56 -22.24 13.53 -36.78
CA ALA A 56 -22.52 12.66 -35.64
C ALA A 56 -22.47 11.18 -36.03
N ASN A 57 -22.87 10.88 -37.27
CA ASN A 57 -22.80 9.56 -37.90
C ASN A 57 -23.38 8.44 -37.01
N ASN A 58 -24.49 8.76 -36.32
CA ASN A 58 -25.15 7.88 -35.35
C ASN A 58 -24.20 7.30 -34.28
N ALA A 59 -23.13 8.01 -33.96
CA ALA A 59 -22.10 7.61 -33.00
C ALA A 59 -21.54 8.84 -32.28
N THR A 60 -22.39 9.85 -32.06
CA THR A 60 -22.09 11.13 -31.40
C THR A 60 -20.88 11.89 -31.97
N GLY A 61 -20.47 11.52 -33.19
CA GLY A 61 -19.27 12.03 -33.83
C GLY A 61 -17.96 11.49 -33.25
N LEU A 62 -18.00 10.53 -32.32
CA LEU A 62 -16.85 9.83 -31.74
C LEU A 62 -16.55 8.49 -32.42
N GLY A 63 -17.37 8.11 -33.41
CA GLY A 63 -17.18 6.87 -34.16
C GLY A 63 -15.80 6.78 -34.84
N PRO A 64 -15.18 5.58 -34.90
CA PRO A 64 -13.85 5.41 -35.48
C PRO A 64 -13.83 5.62 -36.99
N ASN A 65 -14.99 5.48 -37.67
CA ASN A 65 -15.12 5.62 -39.11
C ASN A 65 -15.63 7.03 -39.47
N PRO A 66 -15.03 7.71 -40.46
CA PRO A 66 -15.56 8.96 -40.98
C PRO A 66 -16.89 8.74 -41.73
N PRO A 67 -17.75 9.77 -41.83
CA PRO A 67 -17.59 11.10 -41.25
C PRO A 67 -17.72 11.09 -39.71
N ASN A 68 -16.97 11.97 -39.05
CA ASN A 68 -17.02 12.20 -37.59
C ASN A 68 -16.62 13.66 -37.25
N VAL A 69 -16.47 14.01 -35.97
CA VAL A 69 -16.10 15.40 -35.58
C VAL A 69 -14.75 15.86 -36.15
N ARG A 70 -13.83 14.95 -36.49
CA ARG A 70 -12.57 15.31 -37.14
C ARG A 70 -12.83 15.85 -38.55
N ASN A 71 -13.80 15.30 -39.27
CA ASN A 71 -14.24 15.83 -40.57
C ASN A 71 -14.91 17.19 -40.41
N MET A 72 -15.75 17.37 -39.38
CA MET A 72 -16.34 18.68 -39.06
C MET A 72 -15.27 19.74 -38.81
N ALA A 73 -14.21 19.39 -38.06
CA ALA A 73 -13.11 20.29 -37.80
C ALA A 73 -12.37 20.70 -39.07
N LEU A 74 -12.09 19.75 -39.96
CA LEU A 74 -11.46 20.01 -41.25
C LEU A 74 -12.32 20.93 -42.14
N ASP A 75 -13.63 20.67 -42.22
CA ASP A 75 -14.56 21.49 -43.00
C ASP A 75 -14.69 22.90 -42.42
N THR A 76 -14.66 23.01 -41.09
CA THR A 76 -14.67 24.30 -40.38
C THR A 76 -13.41 25.09 -40.68
N LEU A 77 -12.23 24.49 -40.54
CA LEU A 77 -10.94 25.10 -40.86
C LEU A 77 -10.90 25.58 -42.31
N THR A 78 -11.32 24.73 -43.25
CA THR A 78 -11.38 25.06 -44.68
C THR A 78 -12.30 26.26 -44.95
N THR A 79 -13.42 26.35 -44.25
CA THR A 79 -14.40 27.43 -44.41
C THR A 79 -13.91 28.75 -43.79
N MET A 80 -13.27 28.69 -42.62
CA MET A 80 -12.95 29.88 -41.83
C MET A 80 -11.53 30.41 -42.02
N VAL A 81 -10.60 29.64 -42.61
CA VAL A 81 -9.16 29.98 -42.66
C VAL A 81 -8.85 31.38 -43.19
N ASN A 82 -9.62 31.85 -44.19
CA ASN A 82 -9.44 33.17 -44.81
C ASN A 82 -10.11 34.32 -44.03
N ASN A 83 -10.90 34.03 -43.00
CA ASN A 83 -11.60 35.02 -42.17
C ASN A 83 -10.80 35.41 -40.91
N VAL A 84 -9.72 34.69 -40.60
CA VAL A 84 -8.83 34.99 -39.47
C VAL A 84 -7.65 35.81 -40.01
N PRO A 85 -7.52 37.10 -39.64
CA PRO A 85 -6.56 38.02 -40.24
C PRO A 85 -5.12 37.75 -39.82
N ASP A 86 -4.91 37.27 -38.59
CA ASP A 86 -3.59 36.96 -38.05
C ASP A 86 -3.66 35.70 -37.20
N TRP A 87 -3.08 34.63 -37.71
CA TRP A 87 -2.96 33.34 -37.04
C TRP A 87 -1.75 33.29 -36.10
N ALA A 88 -0.73 34.12 -36.31
CA ALA A 88 0.51 34.07 -35.55
C ALA A 88 0.30 34.44 -34.08
N LYS A 89 -0.73 35.24 -33.77
CA LYS A 89 -1.10 35.60 -32.40
C LYS A 89 -1.57 34.42 -31.52
N TYR A 90 -1.92 33.29 -32.11
CA TYR A 90 -2.39 32.09 -31.38
C TYR A 90 -1.31 31.01 -31.23
N ASP A 91 -0.09 31.26 -31.70
CA ASP A 91 1.08 30.43 -31.47
C ASP A 91 1.84 30.94 -30.24
N ASN A 92 1.30 30.64 -29.05
CA ASN A 92 1.83 31.16 -27.79
C ASN A 92 3.16 30.52 -27.40
N ALA A 93 3.46 29.32 -27.93
CA ALA A 93 4.72 28.61 -27.70
C ALA A 93 5.83 29.01 -28.68
N GLY A 94 5.48 29.63 -29.81
CA GLY A 94 6.42 29.99 -30.88
C GLY A 94 6.94 28.80 -31.68
N ASP A 95 6.29 27.63 -31.58
CA ASP A 95 6.70 26.39 -32.22
C ASP A 95 6.07 26.17 -33.60
N GLY A 96 5.26 27.13 -34.06
CA GLY A 96 4.55 27.08 -35.33
C GLY A 96 3.15 26.46 -35.23
N TYR A 97 2.71 26.02 -34.05
CA TYR A 97 1.40 25.42 -33.84
C TYR A 97 0.44 26.36 -33.12
N ILE A 98 -0.82 26.34 -33.53
CA ILE A 98 -1.89 27.06 -32.85
C ILE A 98 -2.17 26.36 -31.51
N THR A 99 -2.02 27.10 -30.41
CA THR A 99 -2.07 26.57 -29.04
C THR A 99 -3.44 25.99 -28.68
N GLY A 100 -4.53 26.59 -29.18
CA GLY A 100 -5.87 26.08 -28.95
C GLY A 100 -6.86 26.55 -30.00
N LEU A 101 -7.63 25.61 -30.54
CA LEU A 101 -8.75 25.85 -31.43
C LEU A 101 -10.01 25.24 -30.80
N ILE A 102 -11.01 26.08 -30.55
CA ILE A 102 -12.32 25.66 -30.02
C ILE A 102 -13.37 25.85 -31.11
N LEU A 103 -14.06 24.77 -31.46
CA LEU A 103 -15.15 24.75 -32.42
C LEU A 103 -16.47 24.76 -31.65
N VAL A 104 -17.24 25.83 -31.80
CA VAL A 104 -18.57 25.94 -31.20
C VAL A 104 -19.60 25.54 -32.24
N HIS A 105 -20.27 24.40 -32.05
CA HIS A 105 -21.30 23.93 -32.97
C HIS A 105 -22.69 24.42 -32.57
N ALA A 106 -23.59 24.59 -33.54
CA ALA A 106 -24.99 24.87 -33.27
C ALA A 106 -25.69 23.65 -32.67
N GLY A 107 -26.76 23.82 -31.90
CA GLY A 107 -27.49 22.72 -31.24
C GLY A 107 -26.91 22.32 -29.88
N GLU A 108 -27.62 21.44 -29.19
CA GLU A 108 -27.21 20.87 -27.90
C GLU A 108 -26.13 19.79 -28.10
N GLY A 109 -25.35 19.55 -27.05
CA GLY A 109 -24.34 18.48 -27.03
C GLY A 109 -24.93 17.12 -26.62
N ALA A 110 -24.37 16.04 -27.17
CA ALA A 110 -24.79 14.68 -26.85
C ALA A 110 -24.58 14.33 -25.36
N GLU A 111 -23.66 15.00 -24.67
CA GLU A 111 -23.45 14.92 -23.22
C GLU A 111 -24.67 15.33 -22.39
N SER A 112 -25.55 16.17 -22.95
CA SER A 112 -26.79 16.63 -22.31
C SER A 112 -28.01 15.85 -22.79
N THR A 113 -28.07 15.49 -24.08
CA THR A 113 -29.26 14.88 -24.70
C THR A 113 -29.23 13.36 -24.72
N ALA A 114 -28.04 12.76 -24.58
CA ALA A 114 -27.75 11.35 -24.86
C ALA A 114 -28.11 10.89 -26.29
N SER A 115 -28.37 11.83 -27.21
CA SER A 115 -28.74 11.52 -28.58
C SER A 115 -27.52 11.16 -29.42
N ARG A 116 -27.62 10.05 -30.18
CA ARG A 116 -26.55 9.58 -31.07
C ARG A 116 -26.35 10.45 -32.32
N THR A 117 -27.30 11.34 -32.61
CA THR A 117 -27.27 12.27 -33.75
C THR A 117 -26.74 13.65 -33.39
N ASP A 118 -26.53 13.91 -32.10
CA ASP A 118 -25.89 15.13 -31.61
C ASP A 118 -24.39 14.90 -31.48
N LEU A 119 -23.59 15.96 -31.39
CA LEU A 119 -22.13 15.85 -31.26
C LEU A 119 -21.73 15.85 -29.79
N TRP A 120 -20.81 14.97 -29.42
CA TRP A 120 -20.22 14.96 -28.08
C TRP A 120 -19.05 15.96 -28.02
N SER A 121 -18.98 16.73 -26.93
CA SER A 121 -17.85 17.61 -26.67
C SER A 121 -16.55 16.82 -26.51
N VAL A 122 -15.50 17.12 -27.29
CA VAL A 122 -14.27 16.32 -27.26
C VAL A 122 -13.06 17.08 -27.79
N LYS A 123 -11.89 16.81 -27.19
CA LYS A 123 -10.59 17.10 -27.79
C LYS A 123 -10.15 15.96 -28.71
N TRP A 124 -9.85 16.27 -29.98
CA TRP A 124 -9.28 15.29 -30.92
C TRP A 124 -8.25 15.92 -31.86
N THR A 125 -7.58 15.08 -32.64
CA THR A 125 -6.65 15.49 -33.70
C THR A 125 -7.38 15.57 -35.02
N LEU A 126 -6.88 16.38 -35.95
CA LEU A 126 -7.41 16.43 -37.31
C LEU A 126 -7.25 15.07 -38.04
N PRO A 127 -8.05 14.78 -39.09
CA PRO A 127 -8.05 13.48 -39.75
C PRO A 127 -6.65 12.98 -40.15
N ASN A 128 -6.39 11.69 -39.95
CA ASN A 128 -5.10 11.02 -40.23
C ASN A 128 -3.89 11.65 -39.49
N ASP A 129 -4.15 12.34 -38.38
CA ASP A 129 -3.18 13.08 -37.57
C ASP A 129 -2.34 14.07 -38.41
N GLN A 130 -2.95 14.58 -39.48
CA GLN A 130 -2.32 15.53 -40.40
C GLN A 130 -2.55 16.96 -39.94
N ASP A 131 -1.48 17.75 -39.96
CA ASP A 131 -1.54 19.18 -39.68
C ASP A 131 -2.29 19.93 -40.80
N PHE A 132 -3.15 20.87 -40.42
CA PHE A 132 -3.74 21.83 -41.36
C PHE A 132 -2.96 23.14 -41.32
N VAL A 133 -2.43 23.56 -42.48
CA VAL A 133 -1.66 24.80 -42.60
C VAL A 133 -2.61 25.99 -42.75
N VAL A 134 -2.44 26.98 -41.88
CA VAL A 134 -3.22 28.24 -41.87
C VAL A 134 -2.32 29.43 -42.24
N GLY A 135 -2.88 30.65 -42.20
CA GLY A 135 -2.16 31.88 -42.56
C GLY A 135 -0.81 32.02 -41.83
N GLY A 136 0.17 32.59 -42.52
CA GLY A 136 1.53 32.74 -41.96
C GLY A 136 2.32 31.43 -41.79
N GLY A 137 1.85 30.32 -42.37
CA GLY A 137 2.52 29.02 -42.30
C GLY A 137 2.36 28.31 -40.95
N LYS A 138 1.47 28.79 -40.08
CA LYS A 138 1.13 28.14 -38.81
C LYS A 138 0.33 26.87 -39.06
N LYS A 139 0.25 26.01 -38.05
CA LYS A 139 -0.38 24.70 -38.16
C LYS A 139 -1.39 24.46 -37.05
N VAL A 140 -2.52 23.86 -37.41
CA VAL A 140 -3.48 23.31 -36.46
C VAL A 140 -3.34 21.80 -36.49
N HIS A 141 -3.13 21.20 -35.32
CA HIS A 141 -2.99 19.74 -35.17
C HIS A 141 -4.19 19.13 -34.43
N ALA A 142 -4.61 19.77 -33.35
CA ALA A 142 -5.72 19.34 -32.51
C ALA A 142 -6.76 20.45 -32.36
N PHE A 143 -7.97 20.06 -32.01
CA PHE A 143 -9.09 20.94 -31.77
C PHE A 143 -9.91 20.41 -30.60
N LEU A 144 -10.71 21.31 -30.03
CA LEU A 144 -11.81 21.00 -29.14
C LEU A 144 -13.12 21.33 -29.85
N THR A 145 -14.17 20.55 -29.64
CA THR A 145 -15.54 20.92 -30.01
C THR A 145 -16.45 20.99 -28.79
N VAL A 146 -17.35 21.99 -28.76
CA VAL A 146 -18.38 22.17 -27.71
C VAL A 146 -19.68 22.72 -28.31
N PRO A 147 -20.86 22.50 -27.70
CA PRO A 147 -22.10 23.07 -28.18
C PRO A 147 -22.21 24.59 -27.87
N GLN A 148 -23.09 25.28 -28.59
CA GLN A 148 -23.33 26.74 -28.46
C GLN A 148 -23.89 27.19 -27.11
N ASP A 149 -24.38 26.24 -26.31
CA ASP A 149 -24.95 26.41 -24.98
C ASP A 149 -24.12 25.70 -23.90
N ALA A 150 -22.89 25.30 -24.23
CA ALA A 150 -21.98 24.62 -23.32
C ALA A 150 -21.85 25.35 -21.98
N ALA A 151 -22.03 24.61 -20.90
CA ALA A 151 -21.78 25.11 -19.56
C ALA A 151 -20.28 25.46 -19.40
N MET A 152 -19.98 26.44 -18.53
CA MET A 152 -18.61 26.88 -18.29
C MET A 152 -17.73 25.71 -17.78
N GLY A 153 -18.26 24.87 -16.89
CA GLY A 153 -17.55 23.71 -16.37
C GLY A 153 -17.22 22.65 -17.42
N LEU A 154 -18.09 22.46 -18.42
CA LEU A 154 -17.79 21.61 -19.59
C LEU A 154 -16.66 22.22 -20.42
N CYS A 155 -16.75 23.52 -20.75
CA CYS A 155 -15.67 24.20 -21.47
C CYS A 155 -14.32 24.10 -20.71
N ALA A 156 -14.36 24.22 -19.38
CA ALA A 156 -13.18 24.11 -18.54
C ALA A 156 -12.60 22.69 -18.58
N HIS A 157 -13.43 21.65 -18.44
CA HIS A 157 -13.01 20.24 -18.54
C HIS A 157 -12.27 19.96 -19.85
N GLU A 158 -12.88 20.37 -20.94
CA GLU A 158 -12.37 20.14 -22.28
C GLU A 158 -11.05 20.88 -22.59
N ILE A 159 -10.89 22.10 -22.07
CA ILE A 159 -9.61 22.82 -22.11
C ILE A 159 -8.54 22.10 -21.29
N GLY A 160 -8.93 21.37 -20.24
CA GLY A 160 -8.09 20.44 -19.50
C GLY A 160 -7.34 19.46 -20.42
N HIS A 161 -8.06 18.85 -21.37
CA HIS A 161 -7.46 17.96 -22.36
C HIS A 161 -6.61 18.70 -23.39
N LEU A 162 -7.12 19.81 -23.94
CA LEU A 162 -6.48 20.48 -25.06
C LEU A 162 -5.17 21.17 -24.68
N VAL A 163 -5.16 21.87 -23.56
CA VAL A 163 -4.04 22.76 -23.17
C VAL A 163 -3.14 22.12 -22.14
N PHE A 164 -3.71 21.37 -21.18
CA PHE A 164 -2.94 20.76 -20.09
C PHE A 164 -2.64 19.28 -20.29
N GLY A 165 -3.23 18.66 -21.31
CA GLY A 165 -3.00 17.25 -21.65
C GLY A 165 -3.47 16.29 -20.54
N TRP A 166 -4.41 16.71 -19.70
CA TRP A 166 -4.94 15.84 -18.65
C TRP A 166 -5.81 14.74 -19.27
N PRO A 167 -5.74 13.50 -18.77
CA PRO A 167 -6.71 12.47 -19.13
C PRO A 167 -8.04 12.71 -18.38
N ASP A 168 -9.06 11.99 -18.80
CA ASP A 168 -10.24 11.78 -17.97
C ASP A 168 -9.84 11.03 -16.70
N LEU A 169 -10.40 11.47 -15.58
CA LEU A 169 -10.23 10.89 -14.25
C LEU A 169 -11.53 10.25 -13.72
N TYR A 170 -12.48 10.03 -14.62
CA TYR A 170 -13.52 9.01 -14.54
C TYR A 170 -13.15 7.87 -15.49
N ASP A 171 -13.83 6.74 -15.37
CA ASP A 171 -13.63 5.60 -16.26
C ASP A 171 -14.37 5.82 -17.58
N GLY A 172 -13.59 5.86 -18.67
CA GLY A 172 -14.08 6.10 -20.03
C GLY A 172 -14.61 4.85 -20.73
N ASP A 173 -14.54 3.66 -20.13
CA ASP A 173 -15.13 2.45 -20.69
C ASP A 173 -16.66 2.54 -20.66
N ILE A 174 -17.24 2.72 -21.84
CA ILE A 174 -18.69 2.79 -22.06
C ILE A 174 -19.44 1.53 -21.56
N ALA A 175 -18.75 0.40 -21.36
CA ALA A 175 -19.36 -0.83 -20.86
C ALA A 175 -19.72 -0.76 -19.37
N SER A 176 -18.90 -0.09 -18.55
CA SER A 176 -19.12 -0.01 -17.09
C SER A 176 -18.59 1.29 -16.45
N PRO A 177 -18.96 2.48 -16.96
CA PRO A 177 -18.31 3.72 -16.59
C PRO A 177 -18.48 4.02 -15.10
N THR A 178 -17.37 4.09 -14.38
CA THR A 178 -17.31 4.48 -12.97
C THR A 178 -17.01 5.97 -12.80
N PRO A 179 -17.49 6.62 -11.71
CA PRO A 179 -17.23 8.04 -11.45
C PRO A 179 -15.75 8.42 -11.34
N GLY A 180 -14.87 7.50 -10.94
CA GLY A 180 -13.44 7.75 -10.71
C GLY A 180 -13.21 8.77 -9.59
N LEU A 181 -12.91 10.04 -9.93
CA LEU A 181 -12.82 11.12 -8.93
C LEU A 181 -14.15 11.85 -8.69
N GLY A 182 -15.19 11.56 -9.47
CA GLY A 182 -16.54 12.09 -9.30
C GLY A 182 -16.60 13.61 -9.22
N LYS A 183 -17.44 14.13 -8.30
CA LYS A 183 -17.66 15.57 -8.12
C LYS A 183 -16.45 16.33 -7.57
N TRP A 184 -15.37 15.65 -7.22
CA TRP A 184 -14.20 16.23 -6.55
C TRP A 184 -13.13 16.73 -7.52
N CYS A 185 -13.23 16.41 -8.81
CA CYS A 185 -12.27 16.80 -9.84
C CYS A 185 -12.95 17.33 -11.10
N LEU A 186 -12.37 18.39 -11.67
CA LEU A 186 -12.78 18.94 -12.97
C LEU A 186 -12.73 17.90 -14.08
N MET A 187 -11.71 17.03 -14.09
CA MET A 187 -11.54 15.97 -15.09
C MET A 187 -12.42 14.74 -14.82
N ALA A 188 -13.42 14.88 -13.96
CA ALA A 188 -14.47 13.90 -13.68
C ALA A 188 -15.83 14.62 -13.68
N SER A 189 -16.84 14.08 -12.97
CA SER A 189 -18.17 14.72 -12.92
C SER A 189 -18.20 16.07 -12.18
N GLY A 190 -17.08 16.49 -11.57
CA GLY A 190 -16.92 17.81 -10.98
C GLY A 190 -17.07 18.96 -11.98
N SER A 191 -16.90 18.72 -13.29
CA SER A 191 -17.21 19.69 -14.37
C SER A 191 -18.69 20.09 -14.41
N TRP A 192 -19.58 19.25 -13.89
CA TRP A 192 -21.03 19.44 -13.90
C TRP A 192 -21.57 19.99 -12.57
N ASN A 193 -20.72 20.30 -11.60
CA ASN A 193 -21.16 20.85 -10.33
C ASN A 193 -21.86 22.22 -10.48
N GLY A 194 -22.76 22.51 -9.54
CA GLY A 194 -23.53 23.75 -9.47
C GLY A 194 -25.00 23.60 -9.87
N ASN A 195 -25.76 24.67 -9.66
CA ASN A 195 -27.14 24.80 -10.12
C ASN A 195 -27.31 26.22 -10.71
N PRO A 196 -27.44 26.38 -12.05
CA PRO A 196 -27.58 25.32 -13.07
C PRO A 196 -26.33 24.43 -13.19
N GLN A 197 -26.50 23.23 -13.75
CA GLN A 197 -25.42 22.23 -13.88
C GLN A 197 -24.22 22.81 -14.65
N GLY A 198 -23.01 22.56 -14.16
CA GLY A 198 -21.76 23.07 -14.75
C GLY A 198 -21.49 24.57 -14.54
N SER A 199 -22.28 25.27 -13.72
CA SER A 199 -22.04 26.68 -13.39
C SER A 199 -20.99 26.89 -12.29
N LYS A 200 -20.70 25.85 -11.49
CA LYS A 200 -19.74 25.88 -10.38
C LYS A 200 -18.90 24.61 -10.39
N PRO A 201 -18.05 24.40 -11.40
CA PRO A 201 -17.20 23.22 -11.48
C PRO A 201 -16.25 23.17 -10.28
N SER A 202 -15.88 21.96 -9.86
CA SER A 202 -14.86 21.79 -8.83
C SER A 202 -13.49 22.29 -9.31
N HIS A 203 -12.56 22.51 -8.39
CA HIS A 203 -11.14 22.59 -8.74
C HIS A 203 -10.69 21.28 -9.44
N PRO A 204 -9.61 21.32 -10.25
CA PRO A 204 -8.90 20.11 -10.64
C PRO A 204 -8.31 19.43 -9.40
N SER A 205 -8.08 18.12 -9.45
CA SER A 205 -7.49 17.38 -8.32
C SER A 205 -6.07 17.85 -8.00
N ALA A 206 -5.56 17.51 -6.81
CA ALA A 206 -4.15 17.73 -6.45
C ALA A 206 -3.19 17.21 -7.54
N TRP A 207 -3.47 16.05 -8.14
CA TRP A 207 -2.64 15.48 -9.21
C TRP A 207 -2.57 16.40 -10.44
N CYS A 208 -3.72 16.88 -10.92
CA CYS A 208 -3.79 17.82 -12.05
C CYS A 208 -2.99 19.11 -11.76
N LYS A 209 -3.20 19.71 -10.59
CA LYS A 209 -2.51 20.93 -10.16
C LYS A 209 -1.00 20.73 -10.02
N VAL A 210 -0.57 19.58 -9.48
CA VAL A 210 0.86 19.24 -9.33
C VAL A 210 1.53 19.09 -10.70
N LYS A 211 0.91 18.37 -11.65
CA LYS A 211 1.47 18.19 -13.01
C LYS A 211 1.71 19.51 -13.73
N GLN A 212 0.88 20.51 -13.49
CA GLN A 212 1.02 21.85 -14.08
C GLN A 212 1.82 22.84 -13.21
N GLY A 213 2.31 22.40 -12.05
CA GLY A 213 3.04 23.25 -11.12
C GLY A 213 2.20 24.41 -10.56
N TRP A 214 0.89 24.24 -10.41
CA TRP A 214 -0.03 25.29 -9.92
C TRP A 214 -0.01 25.42 -8.40
N VAL A 215 0.34 24.35 -7.72
CA VAL A 215 0.45 24.25 -6.25
C VAL A 215 1.89 24.11 -5.79
N THR A 216 2.13 24.38 -4.52
CA THR A 216 3.37 24.02 -3.83
C THR A 216 3.27 22.57 -3.39
N LEU A 217 4.11 21.70 -3.96
CA LEU A 217 4.22 20.30 -3.56
C LEU A 217 5.33 20.14 -2.52
N THR A 218 4.97 19.74 -1.31
CA THR A 218 5.95 19.34 -0.29
C THR A 218 5.99 17.82 -0.17
N THR A 219 7.14 17.21 -0.46
CA THR A 219 7.34 15.77 -0.23
C THR A 219 7.72 15.53 1.21
N GLU A 220 6.98 14.67 1.89
CA GLU A 220 7.21 14.36 3.28
C GLU A 220 8.11 13.13 3.42
N ALA A 221 9.20 13.29 4.17
CA ALA A 221 10.24 12.27 4.36
C ALA A 221 10.46 11.93 5.85
N GLN A 222 9.69 12.54 6.76
CA GLN A 222 9.79 12.36 8.20
C GLN A 222 8.40 12.27 8.82
N ASN A 223 8.27 11.48 9.89
CA ASN A 223 7.05 11.45 10.68
C ASN A 223 6.94 12.76 11.47
N LYS A 224 5.79 13.42 11.40
CA LYS A 224 5.55 14.70 12.08
C LYS A 224 4.07 15.06 12.06
N THR A 225 3.68 15.96 12.94
CA THR A 225 2.42 16.69 12.80
C THR A 225 2.57 17.73 11.69
N ILE A 226 1.60 17.78 10.79
CA ILE A 226 1.47 18.83 9.79
C ILE A 226 0.19 19.64 10.01
N ARG A 227 0.20 20.84 9.46
CA ARG A 227 -0.97 21.70 9.32
C ARG A 227 -1.16 21.99 7.84
N LEU A 228 -2.31 21.63 7.31
CA LEU A 228 -2.67 21.80 5.91
C LEU A 228 -3.87 22.76 5.84
N GLY A 229 -3.83 23.71 4.92
CA GLY A 229 -4.91 24.68 4.76
C GLY A 229 -5.57 24.55 3.40
N PRO A 230 -6.76 25.14 3.21
CA PRO A 230 -7.61 24.87 2.06
C PRO A 230 -6.88 25.21 0.75
N VAL A 231 -6.75 24.22 -0.12
CA VAL A 231 -5.94 24.32 -1.35
C VAL A 231 -6.46 25.41 -2.28
N GLU A 232 -7.73 25.80 -2.16
CA GLU A 232 -8.34 26.88 -2.92
C GLU A 232 -7.58 28.19 -2.68
N THR A 233 -7.05 28.39 -1.46
CA THR A 233 -6.36 29.62 -1.03
C THR A 233 -4.87 29.43 -0.81
N THR A 234 -4.45 28.35 -0.16
CA THR A 234 -3.04 28.11 0.22
C THR A 234 -2.20 27.55 -0.93
N LYS A 235 -2.86 26.92 -1.91
CA LYS A 235 -2.23 26.16 -2.99
C LYS A 235 -1.25 25.10 -2.46
N ASP A 236 -1.57 24.49 -1.32
CA ASP A 236 -0.66 23.62 -0.59
C ASP A 236 -1.03 22.14 -0.72
N VAL A 237 -0.09 21.31 -1.15
CA VAL A 237 -0.28 19.85 -1.35
C VAL A 237 0.90 19.10 -0.73
N ARG A 238 0.63 17.97 -0.09
CA ARG A 238 1.69 17.06 0.40
C ARG A 238 1.76 15.81 -0.45
N ARG A 239 2.97 15.32 -0.70
CA ARG A 239 3.22 13.99 -1.26
C ARG A 239 3.73 13.07 -0.17
N LEU A 240 3.08 11.93 0.00
CA LEU A 240 3.41 10.92 0.99
C LEU A 240 3.83 9.62 0.29
N TRP A 241 4.99 9.11 0.66
CA TRP A 241 5.46 7.78 0.29
C TRP A 241 6.59 7.34 1.22
N GLY A 242 6.88 6.04 1.29
CA GLY A 242 7.94 5.49 2.13
C GLY A 242 9.28 6.22 1.96
N ASN A 243 9.83 6.73 3.07
CA ASN A 243 11.04 7.54 3.18
C ASN A 243 11.06 8.78 2.26
N GLY A 244 9.90 9.30 1.88
CA GLY A 244 9.79 10.40 0.92
C GLY A 244 10.35 10.04 -0.47
N ASN A 245 10.35 8.76 -0.85
CA ASN A 245 10.91 8.32 -2.13
C ASN A 245 10.14 8.96 -3.31
N MET A 246 10.82 9.87 -4.02
CA MET A 246 10.32 10.63 -5.16
C MET A 246 10.45 9.90 -6.51
N ILE A 247 11.17 8.77 -6.55
CA ILE A 247 11.32 7.95 -7.78
C ILE A 247 10.08 7.09 -8.00
N SER A 248 9.38 6.73 -6.92
CA SER A 248 8.16 5.93 -7.02
C SER A 248 7.10 6.61 -7.88
N GLN A 249 6.58 5.86 -8.85
CA GLN A 249 5.43 6.27 -9.66
C GLN A 249 4.12 6.09 -8.89
N GLU A 250 4.10 5.22 -7.87
CA GLU A 250 2.97 5.07 -6.95
C GLU A 250 3.19 5.91 -5.68
N TYR A 251 2.20 6.69 -5.27
CA TYR A 251 2.28 7.58 -4.10
C TYR A 251 0.91 8.10 -3.67
N PHE A 252 0.84 8.74 -2.50
CA PHE A 252 -0.34 9.49 -2.08
C PHE A 252 -0.12 10.99 -2.20
N LEU A 253 -1.15 11.71 -2.65
CA LEU A 253 -1.25 13.16 -2.53
C LEU A 253 -2.35 13.51 -1.54
N ILE A 254 -2.10 14.49 -0.68
CA ILE A 254 -3.13 15.04 0.18
C ILE A 254 -3.30 16.54 -0.03
N GLU A 255 -4.55 16.97 -0.10
CA GLU A 255 -4.98 18.37 -0.16
C GLU A 255 -6.20 18.55 0.77
N ASP A 256 -6.28 19.70 1.42
CA ASP A 256 -7.48 20.10 2.15
C ASP A 256 -8.44 20.79 1.16
N ARG A 257 -9.67 20.31 1.07
CA ARG A 257 -10.71 20.86 0.18
C ARG A 257 -11.85 21.42 1.01
N GLU A 258 -12.14 22.69 0.78
CA GLU A 258 -13.24 23.40 1.43
C GLU A 258 -14.15 24.01 0.36
N LYS A 259 -15.42 24.22 0.70
CA LYS A 259 -16.45 24.81 -0.19
C LYS A 259 -16.24 26.32 -0.40
N ILE A 260 -15.05 26.69 -0.86
CA ILE A 260 -14.58 28.03 -1.13
C ILE A 260 -14.66 28.29 -2.63
N ASP A 261 -15.24 29.43 -3.00
CA ASP A 261 -15.28 29.94 -4.36
C ASP A 261 -15.83 28.97 -5.43
N TRP A 262 -14.98 28.34 -6.25
CA TRP A 262 -15.40 27.38 -7.27
C TRP A 262 -15.85 26.04 -6.67
N ASP A 263 -15.27 25.64 -5.55
CA ASP A 263 -15.62 24.40 -4.83
C ASP A 263 -16.89 24.52 -3.98
N GLN A 264 -17.63 25.64 -4.04
CA GLN A 264 -18.89 25.85 -3.31
C GLN A 264 -19.95 24.75 -3.51
N ALA A 265 -19.89 24.03 -4.62
CA ALA A 265 -20.83 22.97 -4.98
C ALA A 265 -20.32 21.54 -4.65
N LEU A 266 -19.17 21.41 -3.99
CA LEU A 266 -18.68 20.11 -3.52
C LEU A 266 -19.66 19.46 -2.52
N PRO A 267 -19.71 18.11 -2.46
CA PRO A 267 -20.55 17.39 -1.51
C PRO A 267 -20.25 17.78 -0.06
N GLY A 268 -18.98 17.82 0.33
CA GLY A 268 -18.52 18.12 1.70
C GLY A 268 -17.16 18.82 1.72
N ASN A 269 -16.58 18.90 2.91
CA ASN A 269 -15.26 19.48 3.16
C ASN A 269 -14.34 18.45 3.84
N GLY A 270 -13.03 18.62 3.69
CA GLY A 270 -12.03 17.92 4.47
C GLY A 270 -10.81 17.51 3.67
N LEU A 271 -10.01 16.64 4.29
CA LEU A 271 -8.78 16.12 3.72
C LEU A 271 -9.09 15.11 2.62
N MET A 272 -8.66 15.41 1.41
CA MET A 272 -8.68 14.46 0.29
C MET A 272 -7.39 13.67 0.29
N VAL A 273 -7.49 12.35 0.16
CA VAL A 273 -6.35 11.46 0.01
C VAL A 273 -6.44 10.80 -1.37
N LEU A 274 -5.55 11.18 -2.28
CA LEU A 274 -5.48 10.60 -3.62
C LEU A 274 -4.38 9.53 -3.68
N HIS A 275 -4.71 8.33 -4.11
CA HIS A 275 -3.74 7.29 -4.45
C HIS A 275 -3.44 7.38 -5.95
N VAL A 276 -2.19 7.69 -6.26
CA VAL A 276 -1.71 7.92 -7.62
C VAL A 276 -0.78 6.79 -8.03
N ASP A 277 -0.91 6.33 -9.27
CA ASP A 277 0.11 5.54 -9.97
C ASP A 277 0.40 6.15 -11.35
N ASP A 278 1.53 6.85 -11.44
CA ASP A 278 1.94 7.54 -12.66
C ASP A 278 2.30 6.58 -13.81
N SER A 279 2.50 5.27 -13.54
CA SER A 279 2.78 4.26 -14.55
C SER A 279 1.53 3.80 -15.32
N ILE A 280 0.34 4.06 -14.77
CA ILE A 280 -0.95 3.77 -15.41
C ILE A 280 -1.32 4.92 -16.36
N LEU A 281 -1.87 4.58 -17.53
CA LEU A 281 -2.17 5.58 -18.58
C LEU A 281 -3.37 6.47 -18.23
N ASN A 282 -4.45 5.89 -17.71
CA ASN A 282 -5.75 6.56 -17.50
C ASN A 282 -6.52 5.92 -16.32
N ASN A 283 -7.79 6.28 -16.16
CA ASN A 283 -8.67 5.80 -15.08
C ASN A 283 -9.66 4.72 -15.52
N ASP A 284 -9.45 4.05 -16.66
CA ASP A 284 -10.41 3.09 -17.23
C ASP A 284 -10.47 1.75 -16.48
N ASP A 285 -9.48 1.44 -15.63
CA ASP A 285 -9.52 0.27 -14.73
C ASP A 285 -9.92 0.73 -13.33
N GLU A 286 -11.13 0.39 -12.89
CA GLU A 286 -11.65 0.76 -11.57
C GLU A 286 -10.89 0.11 -10.39
N ASN A 287 -10.14 -0.96 -10.65
CA ASN A 287 -9.36 -1.67 -9.66
C ASN A 287 -7.94 -1.11 -9.52
N HIS A 288 -7.37 -0.56 -10.60
CA HIS A 288 -6.05 0.08 -10.63
C HIS A 288 -6.04 1.36 -11.49
N PRO A 289 -6.80 2.41 -11.11
CA PRO A 289 -6.83 3.65 -11.85
C PRO A 289 -5.54 4.44 -11.66
N LYS A 290 -5.22 5.31 -12.62
CA LYS A 290 -4.11 6.27 -12.50
C LYS A 290 -4.22 7.15 -11.24
N VAL A 291 -5.42 7.63 -10.93
CA VAL A 291 -5.70 8.40 -9.72
C VAL A 291 -7.01 7.88 -9.11
N ALA A 292 -6.96 7.47 -7.84
CA ALA A 292 -8.14 7.15 -7.05
C ALA A 292 -8.30 8.13 -5.90
N LEU A 293 -9.53 8.46 -5.53
CA LEU A 293 -9.84 9.04 -4.23
C LEU A 293 -10.04 7.93 -3.21
N MET A 294 -9.34 8.01 -2.07
CA MET A 294 -9.58 7.12 -0.95
C MET A 294 -10.77 7.66 -0.15
N GLU A 295 -11.96 7.08 -0.34
CA GLU A 295 -13.22 7.51 0.31
C GLU A 295 -13.19 7.16 1.80
N ALA A 296 -13.24 8.16 2.70
CA ALA A 296 -13.05 7.98 4.14
C ALA A 296 -14.07 7.05 4.81
N ASP A 297 -15.27 6.91 4.25
CA ASP A 297 -16.32 5.99 4.68
C ASP A 297 -16.04 4.51 4.31
N GLY A 298 -15.06 4.24 3.45
CA GLY A 298 -14.69 2.91 2.99
C GLY A 298 -15.73 2.23 2.09
N LEU A 299 -16.69 2.97 1.53
CA LEU A 299 -17.77 2.43 0.70
C LEU A 299 -17.38 2.19 -0.76
N ASN A 300 -16.29 2.82 -1.24
CA ASN A 300 -15.82 2.73 -2.63
C ASN A 300 -16.91 3.06 -3.66
N ASN A 301 -17.78 4.04 -3.39
CA ASN A 301 -18.87 4.40 -4.29
C ASN A 301 -18.34 4.84 -5.66
N LEU A 302 -17.18 5.50 -5.70
CA LEU A 302 -16.64 6.03 -6.95
C LEU A 302 -16.05 4.96 -7.87
N LYS A 303 -15.89 3.73 -7.38
CA LYS A 303 -15.56 2.53 -8.17
C LYS A 303 -16.79 1.80 -8.71
N ILE A 304 -18.00 2.25 -8.36
CA ILE A 304 -19.24 1.60 -8.75
C ILE A 304 -19.93 2.46 -9.79
N ARG A 305 -20.42 1.82 -10.87
CA ARG A 305 -21.18 2.50 -11.93
C ARG A 305 -22.33 3.33 -11.35
N GLY A 306 -22.27 4.63 -11.56
CA GLY A 306 -23.27 5.60 -11.07
C GLY A 306 -23.25 5.85 -9.56
N GLY A 307 -22.21 5.42 -8.84
CA GLY A 307 -22.07 5.67 -7.41
C GLY A 307 -21.91 7.16 -7.07
N PRO A 308 -22.44 7.60 -5.90
CA PRO A 308 -22.45 9.02 -5.55
C PRO A 308 -21.12 9.49 -4.97
N SER A 309 -20.70 10.71 -5.33
CA SER A 309 -19.79 11.50 -4.49
C SER A 309 -20.57 12.12 -3.34
N ASN A 310 -20.09 11.97 -2.10
CA ASN A 310 -20.85 12.32 -0.90
C ASN A 310 -19.97 12.84 0.25
N GLU A 311 -20.60 13.33 1.32
CA GLU A 311 -19.89 13.94 2.46
C GLU A 311 -19.01 12.96 3.27
N GLY A 312 -19.14 11.65 3.03
CA GLY A 312 -18.32 10.59 3.61
C GLY A 312 -17.00 10.34 2.89
N ASP A 313 -16.80 10.92 1.70
CA ASP A 313 -15.58 10.73 0.91
C ASP A 313 -14.33 11.43 1.53
N PRO A 314 -14.38 12.70 1.98
CA PRO A 314 -13.22 13.37 2.61
C PRO A 314 -12.99 12.91 4.05
N PHE A 315 -11.76 13.03 4.55
CA PHE A 315 -11.44 12.78 5.96
C PHE A 315 -11.53 14.09 6.81
N PRO A 316 -12.14 14.08 8.00
CA PRO A 316 -12.86 12.95 8.58
C PRO A 316 -14.28 12.80 8.01
N GLY A 317 -14.79 13.82 7.32
CA GLY A 317 -16.09 13.78 6.63
C GLY A 317 -17.27 13.48 7.56
N SER A 318 -18.40 13.09 6.96
CA SER A 318 -19.58 12.64 7.71
C SER A 318 -19.37 11.27 8.37
N ALA A 319 -18.41 10.48 7.90
CA ALA A 319 -17.98 9.22 8.50
C ALA A 319 -17.20 9.39 9.82
N ASN A 320 -16.73 10.62 10.09
CA ASN A 320 -15.83 10.95 11.20
C ASN A 320 -14.58 10.03 11.26
N ASN A 321 -14.10 9.55 10.11
CA ASN A 321 -12.92 8.68 10.05
C ASN A 321 -11.64 9.52 10.17
N ARG A 322 -10.88 9.34 11.25
CA ARG A 322 -9.69 10.16 11.55
C ARG A 322 -8.36 9.45 11.27
N THR A 323 -8.42 8.31 10.58
CA THR A 323 -7.29 7.41 10.40
C THR A 323 -7.27 6.81 8.99
N PHE A 324 -6.15 6.98 8.31
CA PHE A 324 -5.81 6.33 7.04
C PHE A 324 -4.42 5.69 7.17
N ASN A 325 -4.32 4.36 7.12
CA ASN A 325 -3.08 3.59 7.23
C ASN A 325 -3.21 2.21 6.57
N ALA A 326 -2.17 1.37 6.66
CA ALA A 326 -2.13 0.07 5.99
C ALA A 326 -3.22 -0.93 6.45
N GLY A 327 -3.80 -0.72 7.65
CA GLY A 327 -4.82 -1.56 8.26
C GLY A 327 -6.22 -0.94 8.32
N SER A 328 -6.41 0.29 7.86
CA SER A 328 -7.73 0.95 7.84
C SER A 328 -8.56 0.54 6.60
N ASN A 329 -9.82 0.96 6.54
CA ASN A 329 -10.61 0.95 5.32
C ASN A 329 -11.08 2.38 5.04
N PRO A 330 -10.64 3.04 3.95
CA PRO A 330 -9.68 2.56 2.94
C PRO A 330 -8.26 2.45 3.54
N ASN A 331 -7.40 1.64 2.91
CA ASN A 331 -6.02 1.42 3.38
C ASN A 331 -4.99 2.15 2.51
N SER A 332 -3.79 2.33 3.07
CA SER A 332 -2.63 2.94 2.39
C SER A 332 -1.69 1.92 1.74
N ASN A 333 -2.14 0.72 1.39
CA ASN A 333 -1.30 -0.25 0.69
C ASN A 333 -1.17 0.10 -0.80
N THR A 334 -0.17 -0.48 -1.46
CA THR A 334 -0.03 -0.43 -2.91
C THR A 334 -1.20 -1.15 -3.57
N TYR A 335 -1.42 -0.94 -4.88
CA TYR A 335 -2.36 -1.73 -5.67
C TYR A 335 -2.04 -3.25 -5.70
N THR A 336 -0.80 -3.61 -5.40
CA THR A 336 -0.34 -5.01 -5.22
C THR A 336 -0.40 -5.49 -3.76
N ALA A 337 -1.11 -4.75 -2.91
CA ALA A 337 -1.36 -5.02 -1.49
C ALA A 337 -0.12 -5.01 -0.57
N TYR A 338 0.93 -4.27 -0.93
CA TYR A 338 2.10 -4.06 -0.06
C TYR A 338 1.93 -2.81 0.80
N PRO A 339 2.36 -2.80 2.08
CA PRO A 339 2.33 -1.58 2.88
C PRO A 339 3.29 -0.53 2.33
N THR A 340 2.81 0.71 2.24
CA THR A 340 3.58 1.86 1.72
C THR A 340 4.29 2.64 2.82
N TRP A 341 3.98 2.32 4.08
CA TRP A 341 4.42 3.03 5.29
C TRP A 341 3.86 4.45 5.42
N VAL A 342 2.86 4.80 4.60
CA VAL A 342 2.09 6.03 4.74
C VAL A 342 0.99 5.81 5.76
N ALA A 343 0.91 6.69 6.76
CA ALA A 343 -0.24 6.84 7.63
C ALA A 343 -0.57 8.32 7.83
N ILE A 344 -1.86 8.59 8.02
CA ILE A 344 -2.43 9.89 8.34
C ILE A 344 -3.38 9.65 9.51
N THR A 345 -3.06 10.18 10.68
CA THR A 345 -3.80 9.96 11.92
C THR A 345 -4.12 11.30 12.59
N ASN A 346 -4.99 11.26 13.60
CA ASN A 346 -5.42 12.46 14.33
C ASN A 346 -5.91 13.59 13.42
N ILE A 347 -6.61 13.24 12.33
CA ILE A 347 -7.13 14.20 11.36
C ILE A 347 -8.16 15.08 12.06
N ASP A 348 -7.81 16.35 12.29
CA ASP A 348 -8.63 17.30 13.03
C ASP A 348 -8.84 18.62 12.28
N PRO A 349 -10.07 18.88 11.79
CA PRO A 349 -10.41 20.09 11.04
C PRO A 349 -10.64 21.34 11.93
N ALA A 350 -10.10 21.37 13.15
CA ALA A 350 -10.28 22.49 14.06
C ALA A 350 -9.61 23.77 13.51
N LEU A 351 -10.44 24.76 13.12
CA LEU A 351 -10.07 26.17 12.85
C LEU A 351 -9.59 26.52 11.42
N SER A 352 -10.33 26.10 10.38
CA SER A 352 -10.08 26.44 8.96
C SER A 352 -8.77 25.87 8.39
N TRP A 353 -8.16 24.93 9.12
CA TRP A 353 -6.98 24.18 8.75
C TRP A 353 -7.15 22.77 9.30
N ILE A 354 -6.54 21.79 8.64
CA ILE A 354 -6.48 20.42 9.13
C ILE A 354 -5.13 20.21 9.81
N ASN A 355 -5.16 19.87 11.10
CA ASN A 355 -4.01 19.33 11.80
C ASN A 355 -4.06 17.80 11.71
N THR A 356 -2.95 17.17 11.40
CA THR A 356 -2.88 15.71 11.31
C THR A 356 -1.45 15.23 11.51
N ASP A 357 -1.29 14.04 12.07
CA ASP A 357 -0.01 13.35 12.15
C ASP A 357 0.20 12.53 10.89
N ILE A 358 1.35 12.73 10.24
CA ILE A 358 1.77 11.91 9.11
C ILE A 358 2.93 11.01 9.52
N SER A 359 2.88 9.76 9.06
CA SER A 359 3.97 8.80 9.14
C SER A 359 4.33 8.36 7.72
N VAL A 360 5.61 8.45 7.38
CA VAL A 360 6.16 8.13 6.04
C VAL A 360 7.52 7.47 6.12
N VAL A 361 8.17 7.45 7.29
CA VAL A 361 9.47 6.83 7.47
C VAL A 361 9.27 5.32 7.54
N VAL A 362 9.89 4.61 6.60
CA VAL A 362 10.04 3.16 6.71
C VAL A 362 10.95 2.91 7.90
N PRO A 363 10.51 2.15 8.91
CA PRO A 363 11.32 1.91 10.10
C PRO A 363 12.69 1.34 9.71
N ASN A 364 13.76 2.07 10.04
CA ASN A 364 15.12 1.59 9.83
C ASN A 364 15.39 0.44 10.80
N TRP A 365 15.86 -0.69 10.27
CA TRP A 365 16.39 -1.79 11.07
C TRP A 365 17.49 -1.25 11.99
N THR A 366 17.29 -1.35 13.32
CA THR A 366 18.33 -0.98 14.30
C THR A 366 19.08 -2.24 14.73
N SER A 367 20.42 -2.18 14.70
CA SER A 367 21.28 -3.26 15.18
C SER A 367 21.79 -2.91 16.58
N SER A 368 21.72 -3.86 17.51
CA SER A 368 22.38 -3.76 18.81
C SER A 368 22.98 -5.11 19.19
N VAL A 369 24.15 -5.07 19.85
CA VAL A 369 24.80 -6.27 20.39
C VAL A 369 24.25 -6.51 21.79
N LEU A 370 23.45 -7.58 21.98
CA LEU A 370 22.85 -7.89 23.29
C LEU A 370 23.89 -8.31 24.35
N ALA A 371 25.03 -8.86 23.93
CA ALA A 371 26.14 -9.20 24.82
C ALA A 371 27.47 -9.20 24.06
N ALA A 372 28.46 -8.45 24.57
CA ALA A 372 29.87 -8.61 24.23
C ALA A 372 30.54 -9.38 25.37
N GLY A 373 30.95 -10.64 25.14
CA GLY A 373 31.68 -11.40 26.16
C GLY A 373 31.86 -12.89 25.86
N PRO A 374 32.82 -13.56 26.53
CA PRO A 374 33.33 -14.91 26.21
C PRO A 374 32.38 -16.08 26.53
N SER A 375 31.08 -15.81 26.71
CA SER A 375 30.10 -16.74 27.30
C SER A 375 29.20 -17.45 26.28
N LEU A 376 29.44 -17.30 24.98
CA LEU A 376 28.77 -18.07 23.93
C LEU A 376 29.73 -19.15 23.44
N SER A 377 29.44 -20.41 23.77
CA SER A 377 30.14 -21.52 23.12
C SER A 377 29.75 -21.55 21.63
N ARG A 378 30.68 -22.02 20.81
CA ARG A 378 30.44 -22.34 19.40
C ARG A 378 29.19 -23.22 19.27
N GLY A 379 28.10 -22.72 18.66
CA GLY A 379 26.84 -23.45 18.51
C GLY A 379 25.84 -23.29 19.67
N CYS A 380 25.90 -22.19 20.42
CA CYS A 380 24.87 -21.82 21.39
C CYS A 380 23.52 -21.56 20.71
N ASN A 381 22.49 -22.26 21.18
CA ASN A 381 21.10 -22.00 20.78
C ASN A 381 20.51 -20.85 21.57
N ILE A 382 19.61 -20.11 20.92
CA ILE A 382 18.93 -18.94 21.48
C ILE A 382 17.43 -19.19 21.39
N ALA A 383 16.71 -18.95 22.48
CA ALA A 383 15.26 -18.90 22.48
C ALA A 383 14.81 -17.52 22.92
N ALA A 384 13.95 -16.89 22.11
CA ALA A 384 13.32 -15.62 22.46
C ALA A 384 11.82 -15.82 22.72
N VAL A 385 11.26 -15.03 23.62
CA VAL A 385 9.81 -14.95 23.84
C VAL A 385 9.42 -13.52 24.13
N SER A 386 8.18 -13.18 23.76
CA SER A 386 7.53 -11.95 24.18
C SER A 386 6.36 -12.30 25.08
N ARG A 387 6.23 -11.56 26.18
CA ARG A 387 5.09 -11.67 27.11
C ARG A 387 4.11 -10.52 26.96
N GLY A 388 4.27 -9.69 25.93
CA GLY A 388 3.44 -8.52 25.68
C GLY A 388 4.18 -7.45 24.86
N PRO A 389 3.55 -6.32 24.56
CA PRO A 389 4.11 -5.30 23.68
C PRO A 389 5.45 -4.70 24.15
N LEU A 390 5.74 -4.74 25.45
CA LEU A 390 6.88 -4.06 26.07
C LEU A 390 7.95 -5.01 26.62
N ASN A 391 7.74 -6.32 26.58
CA ASN A 391 8.59 -7.31 27.25
C ASN A 391 9.15 -8.31 26.24
N VAL A 392 10.47 -8.36 26.15
CA VAL A 392 11.20 -9.39 25.40
C VAL A 392 12.18 -10.05 26.34
N GLU A 393 12.23 -11.38 26.29
CA GLU A 393 13.27 -12.16 26.94
C GLU A 393 14.00 -13.04 25.94
N ALA A 394 15.32 -13.07 26.04
CA ALA A 394 16.21 -13.97 25.30
C ALA A 394 16.90 -14.94 26.26
N ARG A 395 17.09 -16.18 25.85
CA ARG A 395 17.69 -17.25 26.66
C ARG A 395 18.72 -18.03 25.87
N TRP A 396 19.75 -18.49 26.57
CA TRP A 396 20.79 -19.33 25.97
C TRP A 396 21.37 -20.30 26.99
N ILE A 397 22.05 -21.32 26.49
CA ILE A 397 22.84 -22.27 27.28
C ILE A 397 24.29 -21.80 27.30
N THR A 398 24.90 -21.71 28.49
CA THR A 398 26.31 -21.34 28.64
C THR A 398 27.25 -22.50 28.24
N PRO A 399 28.55 -22.24 27.99
CA PRO A 399 29.55 -23.29 27.76
C PRO A 399 29.63 -24.34 28.88
N LEU A 400 29.25 -23.98 30.11
CA LEU A 400 29.23 -24.86 31.27
C LEU A 400 27.87 -25.56 31.46
N GLY A 401 26.90 -25.36 30.56
CA GLY A 401 25.60 -26.01 30.62
C GLY A 401 24.61 -25.38 31.62
N ALA A 402 24.82 -24.12 32.02
CA ALA A 402 23.83 -23.34 32.77
C ALA A 402 22.83 -22.67 31.81
N LEU A 403 21.59 -22.46 32.26
CA LEU A 403 20.60 -21.68 31.51
C LEU A 403 20.66 -20.22 31.95
N MET A 404 20.81 -19.30 30.98
CA MET A 404 20.78 -17.86 31.21
C MET A 404 19.56 -17.24 30.56
N MET A 405 19.05 -16.17 31.17
CA MET A 405 18.01 -15.32 30.63
C MET A 405 18.43 -13.87 30.68
N ALA A 406 18.17 -13.14 29.60
CA ALA A 406 18.17 -11.69 29.56
C ALA A 406 16.72 -11.21 29.40
N SER A 407 16.26 -10.30 30.25
CA SER A 407 14.92 -9.71 30.19
C SER A 407 15.01 -8.19 29.99
N TRP A 408 14.28 -7.68 29.00
CA TRP A 408 14.15 -6.26 28.76
C TRP A 408 13.03 -5.67 29.62
N ASN A 409 13.36 -4.67 30.44
CA ASN A 409 12.40 -4.02 31.34
C ASN A 409 11.90 -2.65 30.82
N GLY A 410 12.20 -2.29 29.57
CA GLY A 410 11.89 -0.98 28.99
C GLY A 410 13.04 0.03 29.04
N SER A 411 14.12 -0.24 29.78
CA SER A 411 15.28 0.66 29.91
C SER A 411 16.64 -0.04 29.82
N GLN A 412 16.74 -1.26 30.33
CA GLN A 412 17.98 -2.03 30.37
C GLN A 412 17.68 -3.53 30.34
N TRP A 413 18.69 -4.31 29.92
CA TRP A 413 18.66 -5.76 30.02
C TRP A 413 19.05 -6.22 31.42
N GLN A 414 18.22 -7.09 32.00
CA GLN A 414 18.49 -7.75 33.27
C GLN A 414 18.85 -9.21 33.03
N PHE A 415 19.90 -9.69 33.69
CA PHE A 415 20.43 -11.03 33.50
C PHE A 415 20.13 -11.93 34.70
N ILE A 416 19.66 -13.14 34.43
CA ILE A 416 19.28 -14.14 35.45
C ILE A 416 19.88 -15.49 35.05
N GLU A 417 20.61 -16.12 35.96
CA GLU A 417 20.99 -17.53 35.88
C GLU A 417 19.81 -18.36 36.38
N MET A 418 19.19 -19.15 35.49
CA MET A 418 17.99 -19.93 35.78
C MET A 418 18.31 -21.30 36.38
N THR A 419 19.48 -21.84 36.06
CA THR A 419 19.95 -23.15 36.54
C THR A 419 21.46 -23.12 36.77
N THR A 420 21.96 -24.01 37.62
CA THR A 420 23.40 -24.17 37.85
C THR A 420 24.10 -24.82 36.65
N SER A 421 25.43 -24.67 36.59
CA SER A 421 26.27 -25.37 35.59
C SER A 421 26.01 -26.89 35.57
N GLY A 422 26.01 -27.47 34.37
CA GLY A 422 25.73 -28.89 34.11
C GLY A 422 24.24 -29.26 33.98
N ALA A 423 23.32 -28.30 34.13
CA ALA A 423 21.87 -28.55 34.02
C ALA A 423 21.39 -28.82 32.58
N ALA A 424 22.15 -28.41 31.57
CA ALA A 424 21.87 -28.63 30.15
C ALA A 424 23.14 -29.09 29.41
N VAL A 425 22.97 -29.75 28.27
CA VAL A 425 24.11 -30.07 27.40
C VAL A 425 24.61 -28.81 26.69
N PRO A 426 25.91 -28.46 26.74
CA PRO A 426 26.44 -27.35 25.97
C PRO A 426 26.15 -27.50 24.46
N GLY A 427 25.59 -26.47 23.84
CA GLY A 427 25.09 -26.53 22.45
C GLY A 427 23.79 -27.31 22.25
N GLY A 428 23.11 -27.71 23.34
CA GLY A 428 21.82 -28.37 23.32
C GLY A 428 20.67 -27.46 22.90
N ALA A 429 19.53 -28.06 22.53
CA ALA A 429 18.33 -27.30 22.21
C ALA A 429 17.78 -26.56 23.43
N ILE A 430 17.27 -25.36 23.18
CA ILE A 430 16.49 -24.55 24.11
C ILE A 430 15.30 -23.94 23.36
N ALA A 431 14.13 -23.90 23.98
CA ALA A 431 12.93 -23.23 23.47
C ALA A 431 12.19 -22.55 24.63
N SER A 432 11.42 -21.51 24.33
CA SER A 432 10.58 -20.84 25.33
C SER A 432 9.24 -20.44 24.74
N VAL A 433 8.20 -20.48 25.56
CA VAL A 433 6.82 -20.13 25.19
C VAL A 433 6.17 -19.33 26.31
N SER A 434 5.33 -18.37 25.94
CA SER A 434 4.47 -17.65 26.86
C SER A 434 3.01 -17.87 26.47
N MET A 435 2.14 -18.08 27.46
CA MET A 435 0.69 -18.13 27.25
C MET A 435 0.06 -16.76 27.44
N ASP A 436 0.58 -16.00 28.41
CA ASP A 436 0.14 -14.66 28.77
C ASP A 436 1.29 -13.92 29.50
N ASN A 437 1.01 -12.75 30.08
CA ASN A 437 2.02 -11.93 30.75
C ASN A 437 2.58 -12.57 32.05
N SER A 438 1.92 -13.60 32.59
CA SER A 438 2.18 -14.23 33.88
C SER A 438 2.60 -15.71 33.82
N HIS A 439 2.56 -16.34 32.64
CA HIS A 439 2.90 -17.75 32.46
C HIS A 439 3.88 -17.98 31.33
N MET A 440 5.01 -18.60 31.67
CA MET A 440 6.08 -18.89 30.74
C MET A 440 6.71 -20.25 31.05
N SER A 441 7.09 -20.97 29.99
CA SER A 441 7.83 -22.23 30.10
C SER A 441 9.09 -22.18 29.26
N VAL A 442 10.16 -22.79 29.79
CA VAL A 442 11.44 -22.98 29.12
C VAL A 442 11.72 -24.46 29.03
N PHE A 443 12.15 -24.91 27.85
CA PHE A 443 12.45 -26.29 27.55
C PHE A 443 13.91 -26.40 27.13
N TRP A 444 14.61 -27.42 27.62
CA TRP A 444 16.00 -27.65 27.25
C TRP A 444 16.34 -29.13 27.23
N THR A 445 17.48 -29.42 26.62
CA THR A 445 18.01 -30.79 26.50
C THR A 445 19.15 -31.04 27.47
N VAL A 446 19.21 -32.27 27.98
CA VAL A 446 20.29 -32.75 28.84
C VAL A 446 21.05 -33.89 28.17
N SER A 447 22.22 -34.25 28.72
CA SER A 447 23.01 -35.37 28.23
C SER A 447 22.16 -36.66 28.15
N GLY A 448 22.27 -37.38 27.04
CA GLY A 448 21.44 -38.56 26.77
C GLY A 448 20.10 -38.28 26.09
N GLY A 449 19.80 -37.02 25.73
CA GLY A 449 18.64 -36.68 24.90
C GLY A 449 17.30 -36.71 25.63
N ALA A 450 17.30 -36.47 26.95
CA ALA A 450 16.08 -36.16 27.69
C ALA A 450 15.73 -34.68 27.55
N ILE A 451 14.42 -34.36 27.63
CA ILE A 451 13.91 -33.00 27.57
C ILE A 451 13.38 -32.63 28.95
N TYR A 452 13.89 -31.53 29.49
CA TYR A 452 13.44 -30.95 30.73
C TYR A 452 12.65 -29.67 30.44
N SER A 453 11.77 -29.33 31.35
CA SER A 453 11.01 -28.11 31.31
C SER A 453 11.01 -27.46 32.69
N CYS A 454 11.00 -26.14 32.70
CA CYS A 454 10.65 -25.38 33.88
C CYS A 454 9.58 -24.36 33.51
N TRP A 455 8.62 -24.19 34.41
CA TRP A 455 7.58 -23.19 34.26
C TRP A 455 7.69 -22.16 35.37
N TRP A 456 7.39 -20.92 35.03
CA TRP A 456 7.29 -19.83 35.97
C TRP A 456 5.82 -19.56 36.28
N ASN A 457 5.48 -19.67 37.58
CA ASN A 457 4.25 -19.14 38.13
C ASN A 457 4.64 -18.19 39.26
N ASN A 458 4.16 -16.95 39.26
CA ASN A 458 4.44 -16.01 40.35
C ASN A 458 4.18 -16.68 41.73
N PRO A 459 5.19 -16.95 42.59
CA PRO A 459 6.50 -16.29 42.69
C PRO A 459 7.78 -17.08 42.26
N GLY A 460 7.72 -18.24 41.61
CA GLY A 460 8.92 -19.08 41.39
C GLY A 460 8.96 -19.96 40.13
N TRP A 461 10.09 -20.64 39.95
CA TRP A 461 10.34 -21.60 38.88
C TRP A 461 10.23 -23.03 39.41
N THR A 462 9.50 -23.89 38.71
CA THR A 462 9.44 -25.33 39.02
C THR A 462 9.95 -26.14 37.84
N THR A 463 10.82 -27.12 38.09
CA THR A 463 11.46 -27.96 37.06
C THR A 463 10.91 -29.38 37.08
N PHE A 464 10.75 -30.00 35.90
CA PHE A 464 10.35 -31.39 35.74
C PHE A 464 10.94 -31.99 34.45
N GLN A 465 10.99 -33.32 34.39
CA GLN A 465 11.36 -34.03 33.17
C GLN A 465 10.11 -34.17 32.28
N LEU A 466 10.16 -33.60 31.08
CA LEU A 466 9.07 -33.67 30.10
C LEU A 466 9.14 -34.96 29.27
N ALA A 467 10.34 -35.34 28.84
CA ALA A 467 10.57 -36.54 28.02
C ALA A 467 11.82 -37.29 28.48
N PRO A 468 11.81 -38.64 28.49
CA PRO A 468 12.92 -39.46 28.97
C PRO A 468 14.14 -39.41 28.04
N SER A 469 15.26 -39.97 28.47
CA SER A 469 16.48 -40.10 27.65
C SER A 469 16.20 -40.85 26.33
N GLY A 470 16.87 -40.44 25.25
CA GLY A 470 16.66 -40.96 23.90
C GLY A 470 15.47 -40.34 23.14
N SER A 471 14.81 -39.31 23.70
CA SER A 471 13.64 -38.69 23.06
C SER A 471 13.99 -37.78 21.89
N ILE A 472 15.12 -37.07 21.96
CA ILE A 472 15.57 -36.12 20.92
C ILE A 472 16.89 -36.59 20.30
N ALA A 473 17.04 -36.38 19.00
CA ALA A 473 18.31 -36.66 18.32
C ALA A 473 19.42 -35.72 18.80
N ALA A 474 20.65 -36.23 18.85
CA ALA A 474 21.80 -35.44 19.27
C ALA A 474 22.01 -34.25 18.32
N GLY A 475 22.09 -33.04 18.87
CA GLY A 475 22.28 -31.82 18.08
C GLY A 475 21.03 -31.29 17.37
N SER A 476 19.86 -31.90 17.56
CA SER A 476 18.57 -31.40 17.06
C SER A 476 18.08 -30.15 17.79
N ARG A 477 17.09 -29.44 17.24
CA ARG A 477 16.41 -28.30 17.89
C ARG A 477 15.05 -28.69 18.49
N ILE A 478 14.53 -27.78 19.30
CA ILE A 478 13.18 -27.83 19.89
C ILE A 478 12.47 -26.54 19.48
N ALA A 479 11.19 -26.63 19.17
CA ALA A 479 10.31 -25.48 18.99
C ALA A 479 9.16 -25.51 20.00
N ALA A 480 8.66 -24.36 20.41
CA ALA A 480 7.49 -24.27 21.28
C ALA A 480 6.58 -23.12 20.84
N THR A 481 5.27 -23.29 21.00
CA THR A 481 4.27 -22.28 20.68
C THR A 481 3.06 -22.36 21.61
N SER A 482 2.32 -21.26 21.72
CA SER A 482 1.05 -21.17 22.41
C SER A 482 0.05 -20.51 21.46
N ARG A 483 -1.16 -21.08 21.38
CA ARG A 483 -2.24 -20.52 20.55
C ARG A 483 -3.17 -19.61 21.34
N MET A 484 -3.24 -19.83 22.65
CA MET A 484 -4.14 -19.12 23.56
C MET A 484 -3.62 -19.21 25.00
N PRO A 485 -4.10 -18.35 25.92
CA PRO A 485 -3.64 -18.30 27.32
C PRO A 485 -3.79 -19.59 28.15
N THR A 486 -4.29 -20.66 27.55
CA THR A 486 -4.52 -21.96 28.18
C THR A 486 -3.85 -23.11 27.46
N THR A 487 -2.99 -22.86 26.45
CA THR A 487 -2.30 -23.92 25.71
C THR A 487 -0.80 -23.69 25.61
N MET A 488 -0.03 -24.76 25.78
CA MET A 488 1.39 -24.81 25.41
C MET A 488 1.67 -26.09 24.65
N GLU A 489 2.50 -25.96 23.60
CA GLU A 489 2.89 -27.08 22.76
C GLU A 489 4.37 -26.98 22.43
N ILE A 490 5.04 -28.13 22.41
CA ILE A 490 6.47 -28.27 22.16
C ILE A 490 6.70 -29.38 21.14
N PHE A 491 7.65 -29.17 20.23
CA PHE A 491 7.96 -30.02 19.11
C PHE A 491 9.46 -30.31 19.07
N TRP A 492 9.84 -31.54 18.72
CA TRP A 492 11.25 -31.92 18.58
C TRP A 492 11.45 -33.03 17.54
N VAL A 493 12.69 -33.16 17.08
CA VAL A 493 13.12 -34.21 16.14
C VAL A 493 13.72 -35.39 16.90
N ALA A 494 13.09 -36.56 16.81
CA ALA A 494 13.58 -37.79 17.43
C ALA A 494 14.77 -38.41 16.66
N PRO A 495 15.55 -39.33 17.26
CA PRO A 495 16.72 -39.93 16.63
C PRO A 495 16.47 -40.66 15.30
N ASP A 496 15.25 -41.14 15.07
CA ASP A 496 14.82 -41.78 13.82
C ASP A 496 14.33 -40.78 12.74
N GLY A 497 14.43 -39.48 13.02
CA GLY A 497 13.94 -38.42 12.14
C GLY A 497 12.43 -38.19 12.20
N SER A 498 11.70 -38.82 13.12
CA SER A 498 10.29 -38.50 13.36
C SER A 498 10.12 -37.15 14.05
N ILE A 499 9.01 -36.46 13.77
CA ILE A 499 8.63 -35.25 14.50
C ILE A 499 7.72 -35.67 15.64
N LYS A 500 8.15 -35.40 16.87
CA LYS A 500 7.39 -35.64 18.10
C LYS A 500 6.88 -34.32 18.65
N HIS A 501 5.82 -34.39 19.44
CA HIS A 501 5.30 -33.23 20.15
C HIS A 501 4.75 -33.61 21.51
N ALA A 502 4.68 -32.63 22.39
CA ALA A 502 3.95 -32.72 23.64
C ALA A 502 3.06 -31.49 23.81
N TRP A 503 1.92 -31.65 24.47
CA TRP A 503 1.00 -30.56 24.73
C TRP A 503 0.49 -30.57 26.17
N TRP A 504 0.17 -29.38 26.64
CA TRP A 504 -0.47 -29.13 27.92
C TRP A 504 -1.59 -28.11 27.71
N TYR A 505 -2.79 -28.43 28.21
CA TYR A 505 -3.97 -27.58 28.13
C TYR A 505 -4.55 -27.36 29.53
N SER A 506 -4.84 -26.11 29.90
CA SER A 506 -5.52 -25.80 31.16
C SER A 506 -6.93 -26.39 31.18
N PRO A 507 -7.39 -27.03 32.28
CA PRO A 507 -6.81 -26.99 33.62
C PRO A 507 -5.95 -28.22 34.01
N SER A 508 -5.21 -28.84 33.10
CA SER A 508 -4.29 -29.95 33.44
C SER A 508 -3.23 -29.52 34.47
N VAL A 509 -2.71 -30.46 35.26
CA VAL A 509 -1.59 -30.18 36.17
C VAL A 509 -0.35 -29.79 35.33
N PRO A 510 0.41 -28.72 35.64
CA PRO A 510 1.53 -28.23 34.82
C PRO A 510 2.59 -29.26 34.42
N SER A 511 2.75 -30.34 35.20
CA SER A 511 3.68 -31.44 34.92
C SER A 511 3.08 -32.60 34.11
N GLN A 512 1.78 -32.58 33.82
CA GLN A 512 1.07 -33.64 33.08
C GLN A 512 0.90 -33.25 31.61
N TRP A 513 1.93 -33.54 30.82
CA TRP A 513 1.93 -33.34 29.38
C TRP A 513 1.53 -34.62 28.66
N ALA A 514 0.71 -34.50 27.64
CA ALA A 514 0.48 -35.59 26.70
C ALA A 514 1.53 -35.55 25.60
N VAL A 515 1.92 -36.72 25.09
CA VAL A 515 2.99 -36.88 24.09
C VAL A 515 2.44 -37.61 22.87
N GLY A 516 2.83 -37.19 21.68
CA GLY A 516 2.42 -37.78 20.42
C GLY A 516 3.51 -37.78 19.37
N GLN A 517 3.18 -38.33 18.20
CA GLN A 517 4.01 -38.27 17.00
C GLN A 517 3.25 -37.49 15.93
N LEU A 518 3.87 -36.42 15.45
CA LEU A 518 3.31 -35.54 14.43
C LEU A 518 3.65 -36.03 13.01
N ALA A 519 4.86 -36.51 12.80
CA ALA A 519 5.31 -37.03 11.50
C ALA A 519 6.15 -38.32 11.67
N PRO A 520 6.09 -39.26 10.71
CA PRO A 520 6.73 -40.57 10.81
C PRO A 520 8.27 -40.50 10.75
N ALA A 521 8.95 -41.61 11.06
CA ALA A 521 10.40 -41.75 10.94
C ALA A 521 10.91 -41.32 9.55
N GLY A 522 12.07 -40.67 9.52
CA GLY A 522 12.68 -40.14 8.29
C GLY A 522 12.07 -38.83 7.77
N SER A 523 11.16 -38.18 8.52
CA SER A 523 10.56 -36.91 8.10
C SER A 523 11.53 -35.73 8.14
N ALA A 524 12.45 -35.71 9.12
CA ALA A 524 13.44 -34.66 9.31
C ALA A 524 14.87 -35.16 9.09
N ALA A 525 15.75 -34.24 8.68
CA ALA A 525 17.18 -34.49 8.53
C ALA A 525 17.85 -34.68 9.90
N VAL A 526 18.47 -35.84 10.14
CA VAL A 526 19.15 -36.21 11.39
C VAL A 526 20.60 -36.71 11.19
N THR A 527 21.20 -36.51 10.01
CA THR A 527 22.53 -37.07 9.67
C THR A 527 23.70 -36.30 10.28
N ALA A 528 24.87 -36.95 10.34
CA ALA A 528 26.10 -36.42 10.94
C ALA A 528 26.51 -35.07 10.34
N GLY A 529 26.28 -33.99 11.11
CA GLY A 529 26.57 -32.61 10.74
C GLY A 529 25.32 -31.74 10.52
N GLY A 530 24.12 -32.30 10.53
CA GLY A 530 22.86 -31.55 10.52
C GLY A 530 22.38 -31.17 11.92
N VAL A 531 21.55 -30.12 12.00
CA VAL A 531 21.05 -29.57 13.30
C VAL A 531 19.61 -29.94 13.64
N GLY A 532 18.95 -30.81 12.85
CA GLY A 532 17.56 -31.22 13.07
C GLY A 532 16.62 -30.03 13.30
N ALA A 533 16.66 -29.07 12.38
CA ALA A 533 16.00 -27.77 12.54
C ALA A 533 14.48 -27.90 12.55
N ILE A 534 13.86 -27.25 13.53
CA ILE A 534 12.40 -27.21 13.71
C ILE A 534 11.99 -25.85 14.27
N ALA A 535 10.90 -25.29 13.77
CA ALA A 535 10.28 -24.06 14.26
C ALA A 535 8.76 -24.22 14.33
N ALA A 536 8.11 -23.47 15.21
CA ALA A 536 6.66 -23.52 15.39
C ALA A 536 6.12 -22.11 15.61
N LEU A 537 4.92 -21.84 15.09
CA LEU A 537 4.20 -20.59 15.27
C LEU A 537 2.72 -20.87 15.49
N ALA A 538 2.01 -19.91 16.09
CA ALA A 538 0.56 -19.86 16.10
C ALA A 538 0.10 -18.63 15.31
N ARG A 539 -0.84 -18.80 14.38
CA ARG A 539 -1.40 -17.69 13.59
C ARG A 539 -2.57 -17.03 14.31
N ASN A 540 -3.35 -17.85 15.00
CA ASN A 540 -4.52 -17.47 15.79
C ASN A 540 -4.88 -18.62 16.75
N PRO A 541 -5.88 -18.46 17.64
CA PRO A 541 -6.27 -19.51 18.58
C PRO A 541 -6.66 -20.86 17.95
N SER A 542 -7.06 -20.85 16.68
CA SER A 542 -7.53 -22.02 15.95
C SER A 542 -6.48 -22.66 15.03
N VAL A 543 -5.34 -22.01 14.79
CA VAL A 543 -4.34 -22.45 13.80
C VAL A 543 -2.91 -22.28 14.32
N MET A 544 -2.12 -23.36 14.23
CA MET A 544 -0.67 -23.34 14.42
C MET A 544 0.02 -24.19 13.36
N GLU A 545 1.29 -23.90 13.16
CA GLU A 545 2.11 -24.52 12.13
C GLU A 545 3.47 -24.91 12.72
N VAL A 546 4.00 -26.03 12.26
CA VAL A 546 5.32 -26.57 12.62
C VAL A 546 6.08 -26.81 11.34
N TRP A 547 7.30 -26.32 11.28
CA TRP A 547 8.17 -26.34 10.12
C TRP A 547 9.47 -27.07 10.46
N TRP A 548 10.02 -27.84 9.54
CA TRP A 548 11.29 -28.55 9.74
C TRP A 548 12.06 -28.76 8.43
N VAL A 549 13.36 -28.99 8.53
CA VAL A 549 14.20 -29.35 7.37
C VAL A 549 14.17 -30.85 7.15
N ALA A 550 13.72 -31.27 5.97
CA ALA A 550 13.67 -32.67 5.55
C ALA A 550 15.03 -33.16 4.99
N PRO A 551 15.25 -34.48 4.88
CA PRO A 551 16.51 -35.04 4.36
C PRO A 551 16.88 -34.61 2.93
N ASP A 552 15.90 -34.18 2.12
CA ASP A 552 16.10 -33.64 0.77
C ASP A 552 16.38 -32.13 0.75
N LEU A 553 16.62 -31.54 1.93
CA LEU A 553 16.88 -30.12 2.16
C LEU A 553 15.69 -29.20 1.87
N SER A 554 14.50 -29.75 1.68
CA SER A 554 13.27 -28.95 1.66
C SER A 554 12.84 -28.60 3.09
N ILE A 555 12.33 -27.39 3.28
CA ILE A 555 11.59 -27.06 4.50
C ILE A 555 10.16 -27.58 4.29
N LYS A 556 9.70 -28.48 5.16
CA LYS A 556 8.35 -29.05 5.17
C LYS A 556 7.56 -28.51 6.36
N ASN A 557 6.24 -28.70 6.32
CA ASN A 557 5.37 -28.29 7.41
C ASN A 557 4.28 -29.31 7.77
N ALA A 558 3.75 -29.12 8.97
CA ALA A 558 2.49 -29.64 9.44
C ALA A 558 1.69 -28.49 10.06
N TRP A 559 0.38 -28.53 9.95
CA TRP A 559 -0.49 -27.53 10.56
C TRP A 559 -1.61 -28.20 11.33
N PHE A 560 -2.05 -27.54 12.39
CA PHE A 560 -3.21 -27.94 13.15
C PHE A 560 -4.34 -26.95 12.91
N SER A 561 -5.56 -27.46 12.77
CA SER A 561 -6.78 -26.66 12.86
C SER A 561 -7.75 -27.26 13.87
N ASN A 562 -8.49 -26.42 14.61
CA ASN A 562 -9.53 -26.91 15.52
C ASN A 562 -10.59 -27.79 14.82
N ALA A 563 -10.85 -27.55 13.52
CA ALA A 563 -11.83 -28.30 12.73
C ALA A 563 -11.30 -29.63 12.19
N GLY A 564 -9.99 -29.75 11.93
CA GLY A 564 -9.41 -30.87 11.19
C GLY A 564 -8.24 -31.57 11.88
N GLY A 565 -7.84 -31.14 13.08
CA GLY A 565 -6.68 -31.69 13.78
C GLY A 565 -5.38 -31.43 13.03
N TRP A 566 -4.38 -32.27 13.28
CA TRP A 566 -3.07 -32.21 12.63
C TRP A 566 -3.12 -32.73 11.19
N ASN A 567 -2.56 -31.95 10.28
CA ASN A 567 -2.40 -32.27 8.87
C ASN A 567 -0.94 -32.04 8.47
N THR A 568 -0.44 -32.81 7.50
CA THR A 568 0.94 -32.69 7.01
C THR A 568 0.94 -32.14 5.58
N GLY A 569 1.83 -31.20 5.31
CA GLY A 569 1.97 -30.53 4.01
C GLY A 569 3.17 -31.00 3.22
N SER A 570 3.13 -30.73 1.91
CA SER A 570 4.25 -30.93 0.99
C SER A 570 4.91 -29.61 0.55
N THR A 571 4.56 -28.48 1.18
CA THR A 571 5.03 -27.15 0.77
C THR A 571 6.54 -27.05 0.93
N ALA A 572 7.27 -27.01 -0.18
CA ALA A 572 8.72 -26.92 -0.20
C ALA A 572 9.18 -25.47 -0.35
N ILE A 573 9.72 -24.87 0.71
CA ILE A 573 10.47 -23.61 0.62
C ILE A 573 11.88 -23.92 0.09
N GLY A 574 11.99 -24.31 -1.19
CA GLY A 574 13.25 -24.43 -1.95
C GLY A 574 14.18 -25.61 -1.61
N LYS A 575 15.09 -25.93 -2.55
CA LYS A 575 16.11 -27.01 -2.49
C LYS A 575 17.50 -26.52 -2.04
N ARG A 576 17.62 -25.55 -1.14
CA ARG A 576 18.93 -24.97 -0.76
C ARG A 576 19.11 -24.60 0.72
N ALA A 577 18.26 -25.11 1.62
CA ALA A 577 18.62 -25.07 3.04
C ALA A 577 19.90 -25.92 3.22
N ASP A 578 20.95 -25.36 3.81
CA ASP A 578 22.09 -26.17 4.23
C ASP A 578 21.57 -27.15 5.30
N ILE A 579 22.10 -28.37 5.38
CA ILE A 579 21.67 -29.31 6.44
C ILE A 579 21.96 -28.77 7.85
N ARG A 580 22.85 -27.77 7.94
CA ARG A 580 23.18 -27.00 9.14
C ARG A 580 22.26 -25.81 9.37
N THR A 581 21.41 -25.44 8.42
CA THR A 581 20.51 -24.29 8.52
C THR A 581 19.53 -24.48 9.67
N GLU A 582 19.55 -23.56 10.63
CA GLU A 582 18.45 -23.36 11.55
C GLU A 582 17.32 -22.55 10.90
N ILE A 583 16.11 -22.75 11.41
CA ILE A 583 14.91 -22.04 10.97
C ILE A 583 14.22 -21.40 12.17
N ALA A 584 13.65 -20.23 11.94
CA ALA A 584 12.72 -19.59 12.86
C ALA A 584 11.41 -19.31 12.12
N ALA A 585 10.29 -19.29 12.85
CA ALA A 585 8.98 -19.10 12.27
C ALA A 585 8.18 -18.13 13.12
N VAL A 586 7.54 -17.14 12.50
CA VAL A 586 6.65 -16.19 13.16
C VAL A 586 5.41 -15.93 12.33
N SER A 587 4.35 -15.52 13.01
CA SER A 587 3.14 -15.02 12.38
C SER A 587 2.85 -13.63 12.92
N ARG A 588 2.51 -12.72 12.01
CA ARG A 588 2.17 -11.32 12.35
C ARG A 588 0.66 -11.14 12.55
N ASN A 589 -0.14 -11.98 11.91
CA ASN A 589 -1.60 -11.99 12.01
C ASN A 589 -2.16 -13.33 11.52
N ALA A 590 -3.47 -13.50 11.60
CA ALA A 590 -4.14 -14.75 11.26
C ALA A 590 -3.92 -15.21 9.81
N SER A 591 -3.58 -14.33 8.86
CA SER A 591 -3.41 -14.64 7.44
C SER A 591 -1.95 -14.78 6.99
N HIS A 592 -0.98 -14.73 7.90
CA HIS A 592 0.42 -14.52 7.55
C HIS A 592 1.40 -15.49 8.24
N THR A 593 2.36 -16.02 7.48
CA THR A 593 3.46 -16.88 7.96
C THR A 593 4.79 -16.41 7.38
N GLU A 594 5.80 -16.27 8.23
CA GLU A 594 7.18 -15.97 7.87
C GLU A 594 8.13 -17.03 8.42
N ILE A 595 9.07 -17.48 7.58
CA ILE A 595 10.09 -18.48 7.89
C ILE A 595 11.47 -17.89 7.59
N MET A 596 12.24 -17.65 8.65
CA MET A 596 13.61 -17.16 8.53
C MET A 596 14.61 -18.30 8.58
N TYR A 597 15.69 -18.18 7.83
CA TYR A 597 16.74 -19.18 7.80
C TYR A 597 18.10 -18.60 7.42
N ILE A 598 19.17 -19.25 7.87
CA ILE A 598 20.54 -18.89 7.51
C ILE A 598 20.98 -19.75 6.32
N SER A 599 21.37 -19.09 5.22
CA SER A 599 21.87 -19.76 4.02
C SER A 599 23.34 -20.20 4.18
N SER A 600 23.81 -21.08 3.29
CA SER A 600 25.19 -21.60 3.31
C SER A 600 26.27 -20.53 3.15
N ASP A 601 25.94 -19.39 2.53
CA ASP A 601 26.82 -18.22 2.39
C ASP A 601 26.78 -17.27 3.62
N GLY A 602 26.02 -17.62 4.66
CA GLY A 602 25.85 -16.79 5.85
C GLY A 602 24.89 -15.61 5.69
N SER A 603 24.14 -15.53 4.59
CA SER A 603 23.03 -14.59 4.48
C SER A 603 21.84 -15.02 5.35
N VAL A 604 21.11 -14.05 5.89
CA VAL A 604 19.85 -14.29 6.61
C VAL A 604 18.72 -14.04 5.63
N GLN A 605 17.89 -15.05 5.42
CA GLN A 605 16.78 -15.03 4.47
C GLN A 605 15.46 -15.06 5.23
N ASP A 606 14.45 -14.44 4.65
CA ASP A 606 13.05 -14.55 5.07
C ASP A 606 12.24 -15.07 3.88
N ALA A 607 11.47 -16.13 4.11
CA ALA A 607 10.42 -16.59 3.23
C ALA A 607 9.05 -16.34 3.85
N TYR A 608 8.20 -15.56 3.17
CA TYR A 608 6.88 -15.17 3.67
C TYR A 608 5.74 -15.65 2.77
N PHE A 609 4.58 -15.88 3.38
CA PHE A 609 3.33 -16.32 2.74
C PHE A 609 2.11 -15.62 3.36
N TYR A 610 1.13 -15.28 2.52
CA TYR A 610 -0.19 -14.80 2.93
C TYR A 610 -1.30 -15.67 2.35
N ASP A 611 -2.41 -15.82 3.07
CA ASP A 611 -3.60 -16.47 2.54
C ASP A 611 -4.09 -15.77 1.25
N GLY A 612 -4.38 -16.55 0.20
CA GLY A 612 -4.82 -16.03 -1.10
C GLY A 612 -3.69 -15.69 -2.08
N MET A 613 -2.42 -15.82 -1.68
CA MET A 613 -1.27 -15.55 -2.54
C MET A 613 -1.08 -16.62 -3.63
N GLN A 614 -1.04 -16.21 -4.90
CA GLN A 614 -1.03 -17.13 -6.04
C GLN A 614 0.31 -17.86 -6.29
N ASN A 615 1.44 -17.34 -5.78
CA ASN A 615 2.80 -17.84 -6.08
C ASN A 615 3.48 -18.59 -4.92
N GLY A 616 2.74 -18.98 -3.88
CA GLY A 616 3.32 -19.61 -2.70
C GLY A 616 4.20 -18.65 -1.90
N PHE A 617 5.36 -19.12 -1.41
CA PHE A 617 6.27 -18.31 -0.59
C PHE A 617 7.13 -17.36 -1.44
N ASN A 618 7.08 -16.06 -1.14
CA ASN A 618 8.07 -15.09 -1.61
C ASN A 618 9.29 -15.05 -0.69
N ARG A 619 10.38 -14.41 -1.14
CA ARG A 619 11.64 -14.36 -0.39
C ARG A 619 12.28 -12.99 -0.45
N TYR A 620 12.92 -12.60 0.65
CA TYR A 620 13.83 -11.46 0.67
C TYR A 620 14.99 -11.72 1.64
N GLN A 621 16.08 -10.98 1.44
CA GLN A 621 17.30 -11.12 2.23
C GLN A 621 17.30 -10.09 3.37
N LEU A 622 17.23 -10.57 4.61
CA LEU A 622 17.30 -9.76 5.83
C LEU A 622 18.72 -9.25 6.11
N ALA A 623 19.73 -10.06 5.81
CA ALA A 623 21.12 -9.69 5.99
C ALA A 623 22.01 -10.28 4.88
N ALA A 624 23.01 -9.51 4.45
CA ALA A 624 23.91 -9.89 3.36
C ALA A 624 24.73 -11.16 3.66
N ALA A 625 25.26 -11.78 2.61
CA ALA A 625 26.19 -12.90 2.73
C ALA A 625 27.34 -12.57 3.70
N GLY A 626 27.69 -13.54 4.55
CA GLY A 626 28.68 -13.37 5.62
C GLY A 626 28.20 -12.64 6.89
N SER A 627 26.93 -12.22 6.97
CA SER A 627 26.41 -11.55 8.18
C SER A 627 26.21 -12.53 9.35
N ALA A 628 25.64 -13.70 9.06
CA ALA A 628 25.46 -14.78 9.99
C ALA A 628 26.50 -15.88 9.78
N ARG A 629 26.77 -16.64 10.83
CA ARG A 629 27.61 -17.83 10.71
C ARG A 629 26.84 -18.93 9.99
N PRO A 630 27.40 -19.56 8.93
CA PRO A 630 26.77 -20.73 8.33
C PRO A 630 26.55 -21.84 9.36
N GLY A 631 25.28 -22.24 9.53
CA GLY A 631 24.86 -23.19 10.57
C GLY A 631 24.83 -22.65 12.00
N GLY A 632 24.82 -21.32 12.15
CA GLY A 632 24.60 -20.65 13.43
C GLY A 632 23.14 -20.60 13.83
N ALA A 633 22.89 -20.13 15.06
CA ALA A 633 21.54 -20.08 15.61
C ALA A 633 20.67 -18.98 14.98
N ILE A 634 19.36 -19.22 14.84
CA ILE A 634 18.37 -18.19 14.50
C ILE A 634 17.08 -18.37 15.31
N SER A 635 16.52 -17.26 15.81
CA SER A 635 15.23 -17.21 16.49
C SER A 635 14.50 -15.94 16.06
N ALA A 636 13.18 -15.98 15.99
CA ALA A 636 12.36 -14.82 15.68
C ALA A 636 11.17 -14.72 16.64
N VAL A 637 10.73 -13.51 16.93
CA VAL A 637 9.55 -13.24 17.76
C VAL A 637 8.76 -12.06 17.18
N CYS A 638 7.45 -12.12 17.33
CA CYS A 638 6.51 -11.05 17.00
C CYS A 638 5.82 -10.64 18.32
N ARG A 639 5.89 -9.37 18.72
CA ARG A 639 5.27 -8.89 19.97
C ARG A 639 3.85 -8.35 19.77
N ILE A 640 3.67 -7.69 18.64
CA ILE A 640 2.47 -7.01 18.15
C ILE A 640 2.41 -7.24 16.65
N SER A 641 1.23 -7.14 16.04
CA SER A 641 0.98 -7.46 14.62
C SER A 641 1.84 -6.67 13.63
N ASN A 642 2.51 -5.64 14.13
CA ASN A 642 3.35 -4.72 13.41
C ASN A 642 4.79 -4.69 13.96
N SER A 643 5.25 -5.75 14.63
CA SER A 643 6.63 -5.93 15.07
C SER A 643 7.19 -7.30 14.72
N MET A 644 8.51 -7.38 14.54
CA MET A 644 9.25 -8.62 14.39
C MET A 644 10.68 -8.40 14.83
N GLU A 645 11.23 -9.32 15.61
CA GLU A 645 12.62 -9.32 16.02
C GLU A 645 13.24 -10.66 15.63
N VAL A 646 14.36 -10.60 14.90
CA VAL A 646 15.11 -11.76 14.44
C VAL A 646 16.49 -11.71 15.08
N PHE A 647 16.78 -12.70 15.91
CA PHE A 647 18.05 -12.91 16.58
C PHE A 647 18.84 -13.98 15.86
N TYR A 648 20.11 -13.75 15.58
CA TYR A 648 20.97 -14.77 14.96
C TYR A 648 22.43 -14.72 15.43
N GLU A 649 23.12 -15.86 15.31
CA GLU A 649 24.57 -15.94 15.54
C GLU A 649 25.33 -15.27 14.38
N GLY A 650 25.96 -14.13 14.67
CA GLY A 650 26.82 -13.41 13.75
C GLY A 650 28.08 -14.20 13.39
N ALA A 651 28.70 -13.89 12.25
CA ALA A 651 29.89 -14.59 11.77
C ALA A 651 31.08 -14.58 12.76
N SER A 652 31.14 -13.60 13.66
CA SER A 652 32.14 -13.45 14.72
C SER A 652 31.77 -14.13 16.05
N GLY A 653 30.64 -14.84 16.12
CA GLY A 653 30.13 -15.47 17.34
C GLY A 653 29.35 -14.54 18.27
N THR A 654 28.91 -13.37 17.78
CA THR A 654 28.00 -12.46 18.49
C THR A 654 26.54 -12.88 18.33
N ILE A 655 25.65 -12.44 19.23
CA ILE A 655 24.20 -12.46 18.98
C ILE A 655 23.83 -11.12 18.37
N ASN A 656 23.40 -11.15 17.11
CA ASN A 656 22.90 -10.00 16.39
C ASN A 656 21.37 -9.98 16.49
N ASN A 657 20.80 -8.79 16.65
CA ASN A 657 19.36 -8.58 16.54
C ASN A 657 19.06 -7.72 15.30
N GLN A 658 18.04 -8.13 14.55
CA GLN A 658 17.39 -7.34 13.51
C GLN A 658 15.93 -7.17 13.90
N SER A 659 15.55 -5.95 14.26
CA SER A 659 14.18 -5.65 14.69
C SER A 659 13.46 -4.73 13.69
N TRP A 660 12.25 -5.13 13.34
CA TRP A 660 11.23 -4.38 12.64
C TRP A 660 10.16 -3.93 13.65
N TYR A 661 9.90 -2.64 13.73
CA TYR A 661 8.76 -2.09 14.47
C TYR A 661 8.06 -1.09 13.58
N VAL A 662 6.78 -1.29 13.32
CA VAL A 662 5.88 -0.17 13.11
C VAL A 662 5.49 0.28 14.51
N PRO A 663 5.66 1.57 14.87
CA PRO A 663 5.11 2.08 16.11
C PRO A 663 3.64 1.66 16.23
N ALA A 664 3.25 1.14 17.40
CA ALA A 664 1.85 1.16 17.77
C ALA A 664 1.50 2.64 18.01
N GLU A 665 0.63 3.19 17.18
CA GLU A 665 0.02 4.51 17.38
C GLU A 665 -1.30 4.36 18.12
#